data_AF-A0A420RTN4-F1
#
_entry.id   AF-A0A420RTN4-F1
#
_cell.length_a   1.000
_cell.length_b   1.000
_cell.length_c   1.000
_cell.angle_alpha   90.00
_cell.angle_beta   90.00
_cell.angle_gamma   90.00
#
_symmetry.space_group_name_H-M   'P 1'
#
loop_
_entity.id
_entity.type
_entity.pdbx_description
1 polymer ?
#
loop_
_entity_poly.entity_id
_entity_poly.type
_entity_poly.pdbx_seq_one_letter_code
_entity_poly.pdbx_strand_id
1 'polypeptide(L)'
;MATDWRELSRVSLPSPARASSPSSSQSQPPQKNSLACERCFKRKQKCDRLRPVCTSCADLGVECIARSQQFDFNGEDTTLTHARVNGYVESLRRRVAELEQKIKIAEQKHVQARHTSFGTADAVSPINGKRRRSNYGSISSAPVSEQIAANGEEQSSVQDTMSAIGLLSNKAMAESRTNTGDRPHKLAIIESISAALAVYGRDPSKASSSQPVYVMDDQLIPLTRELTLSHFQRFLDWSVWLPHIDEHRLFEQYEAVLEMSNQGADPARTALPRFNTYLAVAIGISMSPDAGRLSSLATNLHAAAVKLLPFILHSQGPLDTLHCMLLLAVFSMFSASGGSAWHLMGFIMTNCIAAGLHKTVPPQNTSDSDGTYRVEWLFWSVYLWDRSLASAMGRPFTTTEVDISVSVPDVTEDEIEPRISGAVKNKLNLSKHLITHAQLISDVLGRHQSSPLFSYSNLCFWREFPPQTGGTTTPTSPQFDYLDQLACRALIIMVQPRDQNLTNSEVDAESDGEVEADTISCCKALIEKLYNRSGSGATVSFLDAYDILAAAVAYVCLVQRAPQPNQQGLTQTFEVVSKASILLTQCSSKFSALSIFQQFLLSLSTKMMEGQGNLQNDQDFIPPEIPSHLRRIVQRYSLSGTISNSL
;
A
#
# COMPACT_ATOMS: atom_id res chain seq x y z
N MET A 1 -12.25 -55.84 -29.09
CA MET A 1 -10.85 -55.50 -28.75
C MET A 1 -10.74 -55.47 -27.24
N ALA A 2 -10.50 -56.65 -26.68
CA ALA A 2 -10.29 -56.87 -25.26
C ALA A 2 -8.79 -56.89 -25.00
N THR A 3 -8.35 -56.51 -23.81
CA THR A 3 -7.69 -57.45 -22.89
C THR A 3 -7.41 -56.76 -21.56
N ASP A 4 -7.67 -57.54 -20.52
CA ASP A 4 -7.46 -57.27 -19.11
C ASP A 4 -6.61 -58.43 -18.55
N TRP A 5 -5.98 -58.22 -17.40
CA TRP A 5 -5.36 -59.17 -16.46
C TRP A 5 -3.97 -59.83 -16.74
N ARG A 6 -3.03 -59.53 -15.81
CA ARG A 6 -2.15 -60.40 -14.99
C ARG A 6 -1.37 -61.59 -15.61
N GLU A 7 -0.04 -61.59 -15.38
CA GLU A 7 0.84 -62.68 -14.87
C GLU A 7 2.32 -62.27 -15.13
N LEU A 8 3.18 -61.94 -14.16
CA LEU A 8 3.89 -62.76 -13.15
C LEU A 8 4.55 -64.05 -13.65
N SER A 9 5.88 -63.95 -13.80
CA SER A 9 6.90 -64.88 -13.31
C SER A 9 7.07 -66.26 -13.97
N ARG A 10 8.26 -66.51 -14.53
CA ARG A 10 9.02 -67.73 -14.16
C ARG A 10 10.53 -67.62 -14.37
N VAL A 11 11.21 -67.85 -13.25
CA VAL A 11 12.66 -68.00 -13.03
C VAL A 11 13.13 -69.37 -13.51
N SER A 12 14.37 -69.47 -14.00
CA SER A 12 15.17 -70.72 -14.01
C SER A 12 16.68 -70.41 -13.92
N LEU A 13 17.30 -70.87 -12.83
CA LEU A 13 18.74 -70.90 -12.46
C LEU A 13 19.43 -72.16 -13.04
N PRO A 14 20.71 -72.49 -12.77
CA PRO A 14 21.98 -71.74 -12.86
C PRO A 14 23.15 -72.53 -13.56
N SER A 15 24.24 -71.80 -13.87
CA SER A 15 25.71 -72.07 -13.93
C SER A 15 26.30 -73.50 -13.95
N PRO A 16 27.48 -73.77 -14.59
CA PRO A 16 28.80 -73.10 -14.38
C PRO A 16 29.57 -72.80 -15.71
N ALA A 17 30.70 -72.08 -15.81
CA ALA A 17 31.92 -72.03 -15.00
C ALA A 17 32.78 -70.75 -15.20
N ARG A 18 33.64 -70.50 -14.19
CA ARG A 18 34.80 -69.58 -13.98
C ARG A 18 35.56 -69.08 -15.24
N ALA A 19 36.24 -67.92 -15.27
CA ALA A 19 36.50 -66.81 -14.33
C ALA A 19 37.19 -65.65 -15.10
N SER A 20 36.82 -64.37 -14.83
CA SER A 20 37.73 -63.20 -14.84
C SER A 20 36.98 -61.85 -14.68
N SER A 21 37.24 -61.15 -13.57
CA SER A 21 37.24 -59.67 -13.35
C SER A 21 35.92 -58.84 -13.42
N PRO A 22 35.75 -57.81 -12.54
CA PRO A 22 34.47 -57.11 -12.35
C PRO A 22 34.26 -56.00 -13.39
N SER A 23 33.21 -56.13 -14.21
CA SER A 23 32.76 -55.08 -15.12
C SER A 23 31.81 -54.11 -14.44
N SER A 24 32.25 -52.86 -14.41
CA SER A 24 31.58 -51.64 -14.01
C SER A 24 30.21 -51.41 -14.67
N SER A 25 29.33 -50.78 -13.89
CA SER A 25 28.09 -50.07 -14.27
C SER A 25 28.12 -49.44 -15.66
N GLN A 26 27.06 -49.68 -16.43
CA GLN A 26 26.78 -49.09 -17.73
C GLN A 26 26.86 -47.56 -17.69
N SER A 27 27.85 -47.01 -18.39
CA SER A 27 28.11 -45.58 -18.55
C SER A 27 27.22 -44.99 -19.66
N GLN A 28 26.55 -43.88 -19.35
CA GLN A 28 25.91 -42.98 -20.31
C GLN A 28 26.89 -42.55 -21.42
N PRO A 29 26.42 -42.22 -22.63
CA PRO A 29 27.29 -41.69 -23.69
C PRO A 29 27.95 -40.39 -23.25
N PRO A 30 29.25 -40.17 -23.54
CA PRO A 30 29.99 -39.02 -23.04
C PRO A 30 29.44 -37.72 -23.65
N GLN A 31 28.91 -36.84 -22.80
CA GLN A 31 28.51 -35.49 -23.20
C GLN A 31 29.75 -34.66 -23.57
N LYS A 32 29.72 -34.03 -24.75
CA LYS A 32 30.78 -33.13 -25.23
C LYS A 32 30.54 -31.72 -24.69
N ASN A 33 31.46 -31.22 -23.87
CA ASN A 33 31.41 -29.85 -23.38
C ASN A 33 32.18 -28.91 -24.35
N SER A 34 31.83 -27.62 -24.39
CA SER A 34 32.50 -26.63 -25.26
C SER A 34 33.87 -26.20 -24.73
N LEU A 35 34.15 -26.42 -23.43
CA LEU A 35 35.36 -25.97 -22.76
C LEU A 35 36.36 -27.10 -22.46
N ALA A 36 37.66 -26.78 -22.56
CA ALA A 36 38.75 -27.66 -22.13
C ALA A 36 38.76 -27.81 -20.59
N CYS A 37 39.26 -28.93 -20.07
CA CYS A 37 39.51 -29.09 -18.63
C CYS A 37 40.63 -28.13 -18.16
N GLU A 38 40.68 -27.86 -16.86
CA GLU A 38 41.57 -26.85 -16.29
C GLU A 38 43.05 -27.14 -16.56
N ARG A 39 43.46 -28.41 -16.44
CA ARG A 39 44.83 -28.86 -16.72
C ARG A 39 45.23 -28.66 -18.19
N CYS A 40 44.38 -29.08 -19.13
CA CYS A 40 44.69 -28.93 -20.55
C CYS A 40 44.71 -27.46 -20.97
N PHE A 41 43.84 -26.63 -20.37
CA PHE A 41 43.85 -25.18 -20.57
C PHE A 41 45.13 -24.53 -20.05
N LYS A 42 45.53 -24.80 -18.79
CA LYS A 42 46.77 -24.26 -18.18
C LYS A 42 48.02 -24.63 -18.97
N ARG A 43 48.06 -25.85 -19.54
CA ARG A 43 49.19 -26.35 -20.35
C ARG A 43 49.09 -26.00 -21.84
N LYS A 44 48.05 -25.29 -22.27
CA LYS A 44 47.77 -24.96 -23.68
C LYS A 44 47.80 -26.19 -24.61
N GLN A 45 47.37 -27.35 -24.13
CA GLN A 45 47.33 -28.60 -24.89
C GLN A 45 45.90 -28.95 -25.32
N LYS A 46 45.77 -29.77 -26.37
CA LYS A 46 44.48 -30.13 -26.96
C LYS A 46 43.67 -31.01 -26.00
N CYS A 47 42.44 -30.61 -25.70
CA CYS A 47 41.49 -31.35 -24.87
C CYS A 47 40.35 -31.86 -25.75
N ASP A 48 40.06 -33.16 -25.66
CA ASP A 48 38.96 -33.88 -26.32
C ASP A 48 37.58 -33.63 -25.67
N ARG A 49 37.58 -33.05 -24.46
CA ARG A 49 36.39 -32.51 -23.73
C ARG A 49 35.33 -33.56 -23.39
N LEU A 50 35.73 -34.83 -23.35
CA LEU A 50 34.88 -35.91 -22.83
C LEU A 50 34.72 -35.75 -21.31
N ARG A 51 33.55 -36.17 -20.80
CA ARG A 51 33.21 -36.23 -19.37
C ARG A 51 32.85 -37.68 -19.02
N PRO A 52 33.27 -38.18 -17.85
CA PRO A 52 33.80 -37.46 -16.68
C PRO A 52 35.29 -37.06 -16.74
N VAL A 53 36.11 -37.70 -17.57
CA VAL A 53 37.56 -37.45 -17.70
C VAL A 53 37.92 -37.32 -19.19
N CYS A 54 38.76 -36.35 -19.55
CA CYS A 54 39.27 -36.23 -20.93
C CYS A 54 40.40 -37.25 -21.18
N THR A 55 40.60 -37.70 -22.43
CA THR A 55 41.56 -38.77 -22.76
C THR A 55 42.96 -38.45 -22.23
N SER A 56 43.42 -37.22 -22.42
CA SER A 56 44.75 -36.79 -21.95
C SER A 56 44.91 -36.85 -20.42
N CYS A 57 43.84 -36.61 -19.66
CA CYS A 57 43.90 -36.73 -18.20
C CYS A 57 43.72 -38.20 -17.75
N ALA A 58 42.95 -38.99 -18.49
CA ALA A 58 42.77 -40.42 -18.23
C ALA A 58 44.09 -41.18 -18.42
N ASP A 59 44.79 -40.94 -19.52
CA ASP A 59 46.07 -41.60 -19.85
C ASP A 59 47.17 -41.29 -18.82
N LEU A 60 47.09 -40.12 -18.20
CA LEU A 60 48.06 -39.66 -17.19
C LEU A 60 47.63 -40.01 -15.75
N GLY A 61 46.47 -40.66 -15.56
CA GLY A 61 45.97 -41.05 -14.24
C GLY A 61 45.72 -39.87 -13.30
N VAL A 62 45.40 -38.69 -13.84
CA VAL A 62 45.31 -37.42 -13.10
C VAL A 62 43.89 -36.90 -13.09
N GLU A 63 43.53 -36.24 -11.99
CA GLU A 63 42.18 -35.70 -11.81
C GLU A 63 41.84 -34.66 -12.89
N CYS A 64 40.71 -34.89 -13.58
CA CYS A 64 40.23 -34.04 -14.67
C CYS A 64 39.14 -33.09 -14.19
N ILE A 65 39.56 -31.94 -13.66
CA ILE A 65 38.64 -30.92 -13.14
C ILE A 65 38.00 -30.15 -14.32
N ALA A 66 36.67 -30.13 -14.34
CA ALA A 66 35.91 -29.32 -15.26
C ALA A 66 36.10 -27.84 -14.91
N ARG A 67 36.56 -27.03 -15.87
CA ARG A 67 36.67 -25.59 -15.68
C ARG A 67 35.27 -24.99 -15.57
N SER A 68 34.85 -24.62 -14.36
CA SER A 68 33.67 -23.77 -14.15
C SER A 68 34.04 -22.32 -14.48
N GLN A 69 33.11 -21.55 -15.03
CA GLN A 69 33.20 -20.09 -15.07
C GLN A 69 33.16 -19.56 -13.63
N GLN A 70 34.27 -19.63 -12.92
CA GLN A 70 34.53 -18.80 -11.76
C GLN A 70 35.28 -17.58 -12.30
N PHE A 71 34.65 -16.41 -12.17
CA PHE A 71 35.20 -15.14 -12.60
C PHE A 71 35.90 -14.50 -11.40
N ASP A 72 37.22 -14.41 -11.44
CA ASP A 72 38.02 -13.65 -10.48
C ASP A 72 37.91 -12.15 -10.79
N PHE A 73 37.49 -11.34 -9.81
CA PHE A 73 37.27 -9.90 -9.91
C PHE A 73 38.50 -9.07 -9.47
N ASN A 74 39.71 -9.43 -9.92
CA ASN A 74 40.92 -8.69 -9.54
C ASN A 74 41.70 -8.11 -10.74
N GLY A 75 41.03 -7.64 -11.79
CA GLY A 75 41.70 -6.98 -12.93
C GLY A 75 40.90 -5.81 -13.49
N GLU A 76 41.56 -4.65 -13.59
CA GLU A 76 41.10 -3.35 -14.09
C GLU A 76 40.77 -3.31 -15.60
N ASP A 77 40.06 -4.30 -16.14
CA ASP A 77 39.67 -4.30 -17.56
C ASP A 77 38.20 -3.89 -17.76
N THR A 78 38.01 -2.59 -17.97
CA THR A 78 36.76 -1.86 -18.21
C THR A 78 36.20 -2.08 -19.62
N THR A 79 36.00 -3.34 -20.04
CA THR A 79 35.21 -3.65 -21.25
C THR A 79 34.23 -4.80 -20.99
N LEU A 80 32.98 -4.42 -20.67
CA LEU A 80 31.87 -5.34 -20.46
C LEU A 80 31.17 -5.63 -21.78
N THR A 81 31.40 -6.81 -22.35
CA THR A 81 30.58 -7.33 -23.46
C THR A 81 29.25 -7.86 -22.93
N HIS A 82 28.15 -7.66 -23.68
CA HIS A 82 26.76 -8.04 -23.33
C HIS A 82 26.60 -9.53 -22.90
N ALA A 83 27.46 -10.42 -23.40
CA ALA A 83 27.48 -11.83 -23.00
C ALA A 83 28.00 -12.06 -21.55
N ARG A 84 28.88 -11.18 -21.05
CA ARG A 84 29.46 -11.23 -19.70
C ARG A 84 28.43 -10.81 -18.64
N VAL A 85 27.59 -9.84 -18.98
CA VAL A 85 26.47 -9.38 -18.14
C VAL A 85 25.38 -10.46 -18.06
N ASN A 86 24.98 -11.05 -19.19
CA ASN A 86 23.94 -12.09 -19.21
C ASN A 86 24.35 -13.36 -18.43
N GLY A 87 25.62 -13.79 -18.53
CA GLY A 87 26.11 -14.92 -17.73
C GLY A 87 26.13 -14.64 -16.22
N TYR A 88 26.44 -13.40 -15.83
CA TYR A 88 26.41 -12.97 -14.43
C TYR A 88 24.98 -12.93 -13.87
N VAL A 89 24.05 -12.34 -14.62
CA VAL A 89 22.61 -12.29 -14.27
C VAL A 89 22.05 -13.70 -14.07
N GLU A 90 22.39 -14.64 -14.95
CA GLU A 90 21.93 -16.03 -14.83
C GLU A 90 22.53 -16.75 -13.61
N SER A 91 23.79 -16.44 -13.25
CA SER A 91 24.43 -16.97 -12.04
C SER A 91 23.77 -16.44 -10.76
N LEU A 92 23.38 -15.15 -10.75
CA LEU A 92 22.67 -14.53 -9.64
C LEU A 92 21.27 -15.12 -9.49
N ARG A 93 20.53 -15.29 -10.59
CA ARG A 93 19.21 -15.94 -10.59
C ARG A 93 19.27 -17.35 -9.99
N ARG A 94 20.25 -18.15 -10.40
CA ARG A 94 20.46 -19.48 -9.83
C ARG A 94 20.80 -19.45 -8.35
N ARG A 95 21.61 -18.47 -7.91
CA ARG A 95 21.99 -18.34 -6.50
C ARG A 95 20.83 -17.90 -5.63
N VAL A 96 19.98 -16.99 -6.12
CA VAL A 96 18.73 -16.60 -5.48
C VAL A 96 17.81 -17.81 -5.30
N ALA A 97 17.58 -18.59 -6.37
CA ALA A 97 16.77 -19.80 -6.29
C ALA A 97 17.32 -20.84 -5.27
N GLU A 98 18.65 -21.01 -5.20
CA GLU A 98 19.29 -21.89 -4.22
C GLU A 98 19.11 -21.39 -2.78
N LEU A 99 19.19 -20.08 -2.55
CA LEU A 99 19.01 -19.47 -1.24
C LEU A 99 17.55 -19.52 -0.78
N GLU A 100 16.61 -19.25 -1.67
CA GLU A 100 15.16 -19.40 -1.41
C GLU A 100 14.81 -20.83 -1.02
N GLN A 101 15.39 -21.83 -1.70
CA GLN A 101 15.19 -23.23 -1.35
C GLN A 101 15.79 -23.57 0.03
N LYS A 102 16.94 -23.01 0.38
CA LYS A 102 17.53 -23.19 1.73
C LYS A 102 16.70 -22.54 2.83
N ILE A 103 16.11 -21.37 2.56
CA ILE A 103 15.20 -20.69 3.50
C ILE A 103 13.95 -21.54 3.72
N LYS A 104 13.30 -22.04 2.66
CA LYS A 104 12.14 -22.95 2.80
C LYS A 104 12.45 -24.21 3.62
N ILE A 105 13.62 -24.80 3.42
CA ILE A 105 14.05 -25.97 4.19
C ILE A 105 14.31 -25.61 5.66
N ALA A 106 14.89 -24.44 5.93
CA ALA A 106 15.13 -23.97 7.30
C ALA A 106 13.82 -23.66 8.04
N GLU A 107 12.86 -23.03 7.38
CA GLU A 107 11.52 -22.75 7.92
C GLU A 107 10.76 -24.04 8.25
N GLN A 108 10.79 -25.03 7.35
CA GLN A 108 10.17 -26.35 7.59
C GLN A 108 10.79 -27.07 8.81
N LYS A 109 12.12 -27.01 8.97
CA LYS A 109 12.80 -27.55 10.15
C LYS A 109 12.41 -26.82 11.43
N HIS A 110 12.22 -25.50 11.36
CA HIS A 110 11.85 -24.69 12.51
C HIS A 110 10.41 -24.93 12.97
N VAL A 111 9.49 -25.23 12.04
CA VAL A 111 8.11 -25.63 12.32
C VAL A 111 8.05 -27.04 12.91
N GLN A 112 8.82 -28.00 12.37
CA GLN A 112 8.89 -29.37 12.93
C GLN A 112 9.46 -29.40 14.35
N ALA A 113 10.45 -28.58 14.68
CA ALA A 113 11.00 -28.47 16.04
C ALA A 113 9.99 -27.91 17.06
N ARG A 114 9.02 -27.08 16.61
CA ARG A 114 7.94 -26.58 17.47
C ARG A 114 6.88 -27.65 17.76
N HIS A 115 6.60 -28.55 16.82
CA HIS A 115 5.64 -29.64 17.03
C HIS A 115 6.15 -30.75 17.95
N THR A 116 7.46 -31.02 17.98
CA THR A 116 8.05 -32.00 18.92
C THR A 116 8.11 -31.51 20.36
N SER A 117 8.03 -30.19 20.58
CA SER A 117 8.12 -29.55 21.90
C SER A 117 6.78 -29.43 22.64
N PHE A 118 5.65 -29.72 21.97
CA PHE A 118 4.29 -29.64 22.54
C PHE A 118 3.63 -31.02 22.79
N GLY A 119 4.35 -32.12 22.55
CA GLY A 119 3.82 -33.48 22.64
C GLY A 119 4.03 -34.22 23.96
N THR A 120 4.64 -33.60 24.99
CA THR A 120 4.93 -34.27 26.27
C THR A 120 4.69 -33.36 27.48
N ALA A 121 3.44 -33.25 27.92
CA ALA A 121 3.10 -32.91 29.30
C ALA A 121 1.67 -33.38 29.60
N ASP A 122 1.59 -34.16 30.67
CA ASP A 122 0.56 -35.14 30.98
C ASP A 122 -0.79 -34.61 31.49
N ALA A 123 -1.75 -35.52 31.34
CA ALA A 123 -2.98 -35.67 32.12
C ALA A 123 -2.84 -35.37 33.62
N VAL A 124 -3.71 -34.50 34.15
CA VAL A 124 -4.24 -34.58 35.52
C VAL A 124 -5.69 -34.04 35.54
N SER A 125 -6.64 -34.88 35.97
CA SER A 125 -8.03 -34.50 36.29
C SER A 125 -8.18 -34.16 37.80
N PRO A 126 -9.35 -33.70 38.28
CA PRO A 126 -9.51 -32.47 39.07
C PRO A 126 -9.37 -32.67 40.59
N ILE A 127 -8.81 -31.67 41.29
CA ILE A 127 -8.82 -31.63 42.76
C ILE A 127 -9.94 -30.72 43.27
N ASN A 128 -10.85 -31.38 43.96
CA ASN A 128 -11.95 -30.86 44.76
C ASN A 128 -11.40 -30.20 46.05
N GLY A 129 -11.75 -28.94 46.33
CA GLY A 129 -11.25 -28.21 47.50
C GLY A 129 -12.23 -27.14 47.99
N LYS A 130 -12.85 -27.40 49.14
CA LYS A 130 -13.94 -26.66 49.77
C LYS A 130 -13.53 -25.27 50.33
N ARG A 131 -14.45 -24.31 50.18
CA ARG A 131 -14.84 -23.21 51.11
C ARG A 131 -13.73 -22.31 51.71
N ARG A 132 -13.87 -21.00 51.45
CA ARG A 132 -14.28 -20.06 52.52
C ARG A 132 -15.04 -18.86 51.96
N ARG A 133 -16.19 -18.61 52.60
CA ARG A 133 -17.19 -17.57 52.33
C ARG A 133 -17.03 -16.49 53.40
N SER A 134 -17.06 -15.22 52.98
CA SER A 134 -17.32 -14.02 53.81
C SER A 134 -17.58 -12.87 52.84
N ASN A 135 -18.79 -12.68 52.31
CA ASN A 135 -19.90 -11.85 52.83
C ASN A 135 -19.54 -10.38 53.13
N TYR A 136 -20.00 -9.47 52.26
CA TYR A 136 -20.84 -8.26 52.47
C TYR A 136 -20.55 -7.27 51.31
N GLY A 137 -21.49 -6.67 50.59
CA GLY A 137 -22.94 -6.62 50.70
C GLY A 137 -23.61 -6.32 49.35
N SER A 138 -24.86 -6.72 49.26
CA SER A 138 -25.78 -6.57 48.13
C SER A 138 -26.49 -5.23 48.21
N ILE A 139 -26.66 -4.50 47.09
CA ILE A 139 -27.89 -3.73 46.82
C ILE A 139 -28.28 -3.84 45.32
N SER A 140 -29.40 -4.53 45.13
CA SER A 140 -30.53 -4.38 44.20
C SER A 140 -30.40 -3.73 42.82
N SER A 141 -30.74 -4.56 41.83
CA SER A 141 -31.40 -4.22 40.57
C SER A 141 -32.79 -3.57 40.78
N ALA A 142 -33.08 -2.50 40.03
CA ALA A 142 -34.43 -1.99 39.83
C ALA A 142 -34.64 -1.58 38.35
N PRO A 143 -35.87 -1.64 37.83
CA PRO A 143 -36.18 -1.58 36.40
C PRO A 143 -36.26 -0.15 35.86
N VAL A 144 -35.96 -0.01 34.57
CA VAL A 144 -36.05 1.23 33.80
C VAL A 144 -37.52 1.60 33.57
N SER A 145 -37.89 2.83 33.93
CA SER A 145 -39.16 3.46 33.51
C SER A 145 -38.82 4.72 32.73
N GLU A 146 -39.40 4.83 31.53
CA GLU A 146 -39.40 6.02 30.68
C GLU A 146 -40.01 7.22 31.41
N GLN A 147 -39.31 8.36 31.44
CA GLN A 147 -39.92 9.68 31.47
C GLN A 147 -39.05 10.71 30.72
N ILE A 148 -39.74 11.43 29.83
CA ILE A 148 -39.28 12.57 29.04
C ILE A 148 -39.08 13.78 29.97
N ALA A 149 -37.94 14.47 29.86
CA ALA A 149 -37.82 15.87 30.27
C ALA A 149 -36.80 16.62 29.41
N ALA A 150 -37.20 17.80 28.96
CA ALA A 150 -36.45 18.73 28.13
C ALA A 150 -35.60 19.70 28.97
N ASN A 151 -34.60 20.28 28.29
CA ASN A 151 -33.73 21.42 28.62
C ASN A 151 -32.42 21.14 29.38
N GLY A 152 -31.33 21.63 28.78
CA GLY A 152 -30.12 22.06 29.51
C GLY A 152 -28.82 21.47 28.96
N GLU A 153 -28.02 22.33 28.32
CA GLU A 153 -26.58 22.23 28.03
C GLU A 153 -25.81 21.07 28.69
N GLU A 154 -25.31 20.12 27.90
CA GLU A 154 -24.40 19.07 28.39
C GLU A 154 -22.97 19.31 27.89
N GLN A 155 -22.14 19.81 28.80
CA GLN A 155 -20.69 19.70 28.76
C GLN A 155 -20.33 18.21 28.75
N SER A 156 -19.83 17.71 27.62
CA SER A 156 -19.26 16.36 27.51
C SER A 156 -18.17 16.17 28.56
N SER A 157 -18.39 15.24 29.49
CA SER A 157 -17.57 15.09 30.69
C SER A 157 -16.38 14.16 30.43
N VAL A 158 -15.30 14.36 31.19
CA VAL A 158 -14.13 13.48 31.24
C VAL A 158 -14.50 12.01 31.55
N GLN A 159 -15.68 11.75 32.12
CA GLN A 159 -16.17 10.41 32.38
C GLN A 159 -16.51 9.63 31.09
N ASP A 160 -16.95 10.33 30.04
CA ASP A 160 -17.29 9.72 28.75
C ASP A 160 -16.04 9.32 27.96
N THR A 161 -14.96 10.10 28.10
CA THR A 161 -13.65 9.76 27.54
C THR A 161 -12.98 8.61 28.32
N MET A 162 -13.21 8.51 29.63
CA MET A 162 -12.73 7.37 30.43
C MET A 162 -13.46 6.06 30.10
N SER A 163 -14.74 6.11 29.71
CA SER A 163 -15.48 4.95 29.20
C SER A 163 -14.92 4.45 27.85
N ALA A 164 -14.58 5.37 26.94
CA ALA A 164 -13.91 5.07 25.67
C ALA A 164 -12.50 4.48 25.85
N ILE A 165 -11.75 4.94 26.86
CA ILE A 165 -10.44 4.37 27.24
C ILE A 165 -10.61 2.96 27.86
N GLY A 166 -11.68 2.73 28.62
CA GLY A 166 -12.04 1.40 29.14
C GLY A 166 -12.32 0.36 28.05
N LEU A 167 -12.91 0.77 26.93
CA LEU A 167 -13.13 -0.09 25.76
C LEU A 167 -11.84 -0.44 25.01
N LEU A 168 -10.85 0.47 24.98
CA LEU A 168 -9.50 0.18 24.47
C LEU A 168 -8.75 -0.82 25.37
N SER A 169 -8.99 -0.80 26.68
CA SER A 169 -8.40 -1.74 27.64
C SER A 169 -8.89 -3.19 27.46
N ASN A 170 -10.09 -3.42 26.88
CA ASN A 170 -10.59 -4.77 26.60
C ASN A 170 -10.02 -5.38 25.30
N LYS A 171 -9.50 -4.55 24.37
CA LYS A 171 -8.67 -5.04 23.26
C LYS A 171 -7.26 -5.45 23.72
N ALA A 172 -6.87 -5.12 24.96
CA ALA A 172 -5.51 -5.29 25.46
C ALA A 172 -5.15 -6.69 25.98
N MET A 173 -6.08 -7.65 26.04
CA MET A 173 -5.79 -9.03 26.48
C MET A 173 -6.16 -10.04 25.39
N ALA A 174 -5.57 -9.90 24.20
CA ALA A 174 -5.45 -10.89 23.12
C ALA A 174 -6.44 -12.07 23.21
N GLU A 175 -7.69 -11.89 22.77
CA GLU A 175 -8.65 -12.99 22.76
C GLU A 175 -8.65 -13.76 21.42
N SER A 176 -8.87 -15.06 21.58
CA SER A 176 -8.64 -16.18 20.65
C SER A 176 -9.22 -16.02 19.24
N ARG A 177 -8.48 -16.54 18.23
CA ARG A 177 -8.91 -16.65 16.83
C ARG A 177 -10.09 -17.60 16.59
N THR A 178 -10.65 -18.21 17.63
CA THR A 178 -11.79 -19.13 17.52
C THR A 178 -12.61 -19.10 18.82
N ASN A 179 -13.90 -18.72 18.74
CA ASN A 179 -14.97 -18.99 19.71
C ASN A 179 -15.14 -18.11 20.98
N THR A 180 -15.32 -16.79 20.86
CA THR A 180 -16.18 -16.04 21.80
C THR A 180 -17.17 -15.14 21.03
N GLY A 181 -18.35 -14.93 21.61
CA GLY A 181 -19.56 -14.46 20.91
C GLY A 181 -19.38 -13.22 20.01
N ASP A 182 -19.93 -13.31 18.81
CA ASP A 182 -19.85 -12.35 17.69
C ASP A 182 -20.38 -10.93 18.02
N ARG A 183 -21.23 -10.78 19.05
CA ARG A 183 -21.97 -9.55 19.34
C ARG A 183 -21.15 -8.41 19.99
N PRO A 184 -20.40 -8.61 21.09
CA PRO A 184 -19.59 -7.54 21.71
C PRO A 184 -18.53 -6.96 20.77
N HIS A 185 -17.92 -7.78 19.91
CA HIS A 185 -16.93 -7.32 18.93
C HIS A 185 -17.55 -6.39 17.87
N LYS A 186 -18.72 -6.75 17.36
CA LYS A 186 -19.46 -5.95 16.37
C LYS A 186 -19.91 -4.60 16.93
N LEU A 187 -20.35 -4.57 18.20
CA LEU A 187 -20.72 -3.33 18.90
C LEU A 187 -19.50 -2.40 19.07
N ALA A 188 -18.36 -2.93 19.51
CA ALA A 188 -17.14 -2.13 19.66
C ALA A 188 -16.61 -1.56 18.33
N ILE A 189 -16.79 -2.29 17.21
CA ILE A 189 -16.45 -1.78 15.88
C ILE A 189 -17.36 -0.60 15.49
N ILE A 190 -18.68 -0.74 15.69
CA ILE A 190 -19.66 0.33 15.39
C ILE A 190 -19.34 1.60 16.17
N GLU A 191 -19.01 1.48 17.45
CA GLU A 191 -18.63 2.59 18.31
C GLU A 191 -17.33 3.25 17.83
N SER A 192 -16.33 2.46 17.43
CA SER A 192 -15.06 2.97 16.89
C SER A 192 -15.28 3.76 15.59
N ILE A 193 -16.13 3.23 14.69
CA ILE A 193 -16.48 3.90 13.43
C ILE A 193 -17.24 5.19 13.74
N SER A 194 -18.24 5.15 14.61
CA SER A 194 -19.03 6.32 15.01
C SER A 194 -18.14 7.42 15.62
N ALA A 195 -17.19 7.05 16.48
CA ALA A 195 -16.24 7.99 17.06
C ALA A 195 -15.35 8.66 16.01
N ALA A 196 -14.85 7.90 15.02
CA ALA A 196 -14.06 8.48 13.92
C ALA A 196 -14.90 9.39 13.01
N LEU A 197 -16.17 9.05 12.77
CA LEU A 197 -17.11 9.86 11.99
C LEU A 197 -17.56 11.14 12.72
N ALA A 198 -17.53 11.14 14.06
CA ALA A 198 -17.88 12.31 14.87
C ALA A 198 -16.84 13.43 14.82
N VAL A 199 -15.59 13.13 14.46
CA VAL A 199 -14.53 14.14 14.28
C VAL A 199 -14.82 14.99 13.05
N TYR A 200 -15.04 16.28 13.22
CA TYR A 200 -15.44 17.13 12.10
C TYR A 200 -14.25 17.47 11.20
N GLY A 201 -14.33 17.15 9.90
CA GLY A 201 -13.21 17.33 8.97
C GLY A 201 -12.84 18.80 8.69
N ARG A 202 -13.72 19.78 8.97
CA ARG A 202 -13.37 21.21 8.84
C ARG A 202 -12.52 21.69 10.03
N ASP A 203 -12.75 21.10 11.20
CA ASP A 203 -12.08 21.46 12.44
C ASP A 203 -11.91 20.20 13.31
N PRO A 204 -10.77 19.52 13.22
CA PRO A 204 -10.55 18.25 13.93
C PRO A 204 -10.47 18.43 15.46
N SER A 205 -10.41 19.66 15.97
CA SER A 205 -10.51 19.93 17.41
C SER A 205 -11.94 19.81 17.94
N LYS A 206 -12.94 19.76 17.05
CA LYS A 206 -14.35 19.61 17.38
C LYS A 206 -14.84 18.21 17.04
N ALA A 207 -15.37 17.51 18.04
CA ALA A 207 -16.20 16.33 17.85
C ALA A 207 -17.67 16.75 17.92
N SER A 208 -18.46 16.40 16.91
CA SER A 208 -19.91 16.59 16.96
C SER A 208 -20.54 15.29 17.46
N SER A 209 -21.05 15.28 18.70
CA SER A 209 -21.85 14.17 19.23
C SER A 209 -23.20 14.05 18.52
N SER A 210 -23.66 15.13 17.91
CA SER A 210 -24.85 15.21 17.09
C SER A 210 -24.44 15.27 15.62
N GLN A 211 -24.78 14.24 14.85
CA GLN A 211 -25.08 14.50 13.44
C GLN A 211 -26.52 15.04 13.41
N PRO A 212 -26.77 16.34 13.17
CA PRO A 212 -28.12 16.81 12.95
C PRO A 212 -28.51 16.41 11.53
N VAL A 213 -28.89 15.15 11.34
CA VAL A 213 -29.48 14.71 10.08
C VAL A 213 -30.98 14.91 10.21
N TYR A 214 -31.46 16.07 9.73
CA TYR A 214 -32.86 16.23 9.32
C TYR A 214 -33.08 15.37 8.07
N VAL A 215 -33.18 14.06 8.24
CA VAL A 215 -33.79 13.18 7.24
C VAL A 215 -34.81 12.37 8.00
N MET A 216 -36.07 12.57 7.59
CA MET A 216 -37.22 11.85 8.09
C MET A 216 -36.96 10.35 8.10
N ASP A 217 -37.50 9.74 9.14
CA ASP A 217 -37.66 8.30 9.38
C ASP A 217 -37.73 7.45 8.09
N ASP A 218 -36.87 6.43 8.00
CA ASP A 218 -36.90 5.26 7.09
C ASP A 218 -37.22 5.43 5.58
N GLN A 219 -37.38 6.63 5.05
CA GLN A 219 -37.69 6.84 3.64
C GLN A 219 -36.44 6.72 2.77
N LEU A 220 -36.51 5.81 1.78
CA LEU A 220 -35.49 5.64 0.75
C LEU A 220 -35.21 6.97 0.06
N ILE A 221 -33.95 7.39 -0.04
CA ILE A 221 -33.59 8.58 -0.82
C ILE A 221 -33.84 8.24 -2.30
N PRO A 222 -34.80 8.90 -2.99
CA PRO A 222 -35.10 8.59 -4.38
C PRO A 222 -33.92 9.02 -5.24
N LEU A 223 -33.27 8.05 -5.88
CA LEU A 223 -32.20 8.28 -6.83
C LEU A 223 -32.74 8.12 -8.24
N THR A 224 -32.43 9.07 -9.12
CA THR A 224 -32.72 8.96 -10.55
C THR A 224 -31.43 8.67 -11.31
N ARG A 225 -31.52 7.85 -12.35
CA ARG A 225 -30.37 7.54 -13.21
C ARG A 225 -29.77 8.80 -13.83
N GLU A 226 -30.63 9.70 -14.31
CA GLU A 226 -30.22 10.97 -14.94
C GLU A 226 -29.33 11.83 -14.03
N LEU A 227 -29.64 11.90 -12.74
CA LEU A 227 -28.86 12.69 -11.79
C LEU A 227 -27.57 11.97 -11.37
N THR A 228 -27.60 10.64 -11.23
CA THR A 228 -26.57 9.91 -10.48
C THR A 228 -25.55 9.17 -11.34
N LEU A 229 -25.89 8.83 -12.59
CA LEU A 229 -25.07 7.97 -13.44
C LEU A 229 -23.68 8.58 -13.71
N SER A 230 -23.60 9.87 -14.01
CA SER A 230 -22.32 10.54 -14.30
C SER A 230 -21.41 10.62 -13.07
N HIS A 231 -21.99 10.76 -11.88
CA HIS A 231 -21.24 10.73 -10.61
C HIS A 231 -20.78 9.32 -10.27
N PHE A 232 -21.64 8.32 -10.46
CA PHE A 232 -21.31 6.93 -10.28
C PHE A 232 -20.18 6.46 -11.22
N GLN A 233 -20.26 6.82 -12.51
CA GLN A 233 -19.19 6.54 -13.48
C GLN A 233 -17.86 7.19 -13.08
N ARG A 234 -17.90 8.44 -12.58
CA ARG A 234 -16.69 9.10 -12.07
C ARG A 234 -16.05 8.34 -10.90
N PHE A 235 -16.84 7.74 -10.02
CA PHE A 235 -16.32 6.87 -8.97
C PHE A 235 -15.68 5.60 -9.54
N LEU A 236 -16.32 4.94 -10.51
CA LEU A 236 -15.74 3.77 -11.19
C LEU A 236 -14.44 4.11 -11.93
N ASP A 237 -14.36 5.27 -12.60
CA ASP A 237 -13.13 5.71 -13.27
C ASP A 237 -11.98 5.94 -12.27
N TRP A 238 -12.32 6.31 -11.04
CA TRP A 238 -11.39 6.54 -9.94
C TRP A 238 -11.04 5.28 -9.14
N SER A 239 -11.81 4.19 -9.26
CA SER A 239 -11.67 2.98 -8.42
C SER A 239 -10.38 2.19 -8.61
N VAL A 240 -9.41 2.68 -9.39
CA VAL A 240 -8.04 2.15 -9.47
C VAL A 240 -7.34 2.12 -8.10
N TRP A 241 -7.73 3.00 -7.18
CA TRP A 241 -7.26 2.99 -5.79
C TRP A 241 -7.93 1.92 -4.92
N LEU A 242 -8.95 1.24 -5.46
CA LEU A 242 -9.78 0.25 -4.78
C LEU A 242 -9.93 -1.00 -5.65
N PRO A 243 -8.83 -1.69 -6.03
CA PRO A 243 -8.86 -2.83 -6.96
C PRO A 243 -9.69 -4.02 -6.48
N HIS A 244 -10.09 -4.06 -5.20
CA HIS A 244 -11.02 -5.06 -4.67
C HIS A 244 -12.48 -4.83 -5.10
N ILE A 245 -12.82 -3.65 -5.63
CA ILE A 245 -14.15 -3.34 -6.13
C ILE A 245 -14.34 -3.96 -7.51
N ASP A 246 -15.33 -4.84 -7.60
CA ASP A 246 -15.82 -5.39 -8.85
C ASP A 246 -16.79 -4.41 -9.49
N GLU A 247 -16.35 -3.74 -10.56
CA GLU A 247 -17.13 -2.70 -11.25
C GLU A 247 -18.44 -3.22 -11.82
N HIS A 248 -18.46 -4.47 -12.32
CA HIS A 248 -19.67 -5.07 -12.89
C HIS A 248 -20.69 -5.31 -11.78
N ARG A 249 -20.27 -5.96 -10.69
CA ARG A 249 -21.14 -6.22 -9.54
C ARG A 249 -21.63 -4.93 -8.90
N LEU A 250 -20.78 -3.90 -8.81
CA LEU A 250 -21.17 -2.61 -8.26
C LEU A 250 -22.19 -1.90 -9.16
N PHE A 251 -22.05 -1.99 -10.49
CA PHE A 251 -23.03 -1.46 -11.44
C PHE A 251 -24.38 -2.19 -11.35
N GLU A 252 -24.39 -3.52 -11.21
CA GLU A 252 -25.61 -4.29 -10.95
C GLU A 252 -26.31 -3.88 -9.65
N GLN A 253 -25.53 -3.64 -8.58
CA GLN A 253 -26.07 -3.13 -7.32
C GLN A 253 -26.69 -1.74 -7.48
N TYR A 254 -26.05 -0.86 -8.23
CA TYR A 254 -26.56 0.48 -8.53
C TYR A 254 -27.91 0.42 -9.24
N GLU A 255 -28.02 -0.39 -10.30
CA GLU A 255 -29.26 -0.57 -11.05
C GLU A 255 -30.39 -1.17 -10.19
N ALA A 256 -30.07 -2.19 -9.40
CA ALA A 256 -31.04 -2.77 -8.47
C ALA A 256 -31.56 -1.74 -7.46
N VAL A 257 -30.69 -0.88 -6.91
CA VAL A 257 -31.10 0.16 -5.94
C VAL A 257 -32.00 1.22 -6.58
N LEU A 258 -31.82 1.55 -7.86
CA LEU A 258 -32.71 2.46 -8.59
C LEU A 258 -34.10 1.85 -8.78
N GLU A 259 -34.17 0.56 -9.13
CA GLU A 259 -35.43 -0.17 -9.35
C GLU A 259 -36.19 -0.45 -8.04
N MET A 260 -35.46 -0.63 -6.93
CA MET A 260 -36.01 -0.87 -5.60
C MET A 260 -36.81 0.29 -5.01
N SER A 261 -36.78 1.49 -5.62
CA SER A 261 -37.64 2.61 -5.23
C SER A 261 -39.14 2.29 -5.27
N ASN A 262 -39.53 1.17 -5.91
CA ASN A 262 -40.92 0.79 -6.14
C ASN A 262 -41.41 -0.47 -5.40
N GLN A 263 -40.58 -1.21 -4.66
CA GLN A 263 -40.98 -2.49 -4.04
C GLN A 263 -40.38 -2.69 -2.65
N GLY A 264 -41.20 -3.15 -1.69
CA GLY A 264 -40.79 -3.45 -0.32
C GLY A 264 -39.79 -4.60 -0.29
N ALA A 265 -38.52 -4.30 0.01
CA ALA A 265 -37.44 -5.27 0.04
C ALA A 265 -36.93 -5.52 1.48
N ASP A 266 -36.40 -6.72 1.72
CA ASP A 266 -35.76 -7.09 2.98
C ASP A 266 -34.57 -6.13 3.27
N PRO A 267 -34.61 -5.37 4.38
CA PRO A 267 -33.57 -4.41 4.72
C PRO A 267 -32.20 -5.07 4.92
N ALA A 268 -32.12 -6.32 5.38
CA ALA A 268 -30.85 -6.98 5.65
C ALA A 268 -30.10 -7.35 4.36
N ARG A 269 -30.82 -7.87 3.35
CA ARG A 269 -30.23 -8.28 2.06
C ARG A 269 -29.85 -7.10 1.18
N THR A 270 -30.51 -5.96 1.38
CA THR A 270 -30.35 -4.78 0.52
C THR A 270 -29.46 -3.70 1.13
N ALA A 271 -29.09 -3.83 2.41
CA ALA A 271 -28.24 -2.87 3.11
C ALA A 271 -26.89 -2.67 2.41
N LEU A 272 -26.17 -3.73 2.04
CA LEU A 272 -24.85 -3.62 1.40
C LEU A 272 -24.93 -3.00 -0.02
N PRO A 273 -25.80 -3.45 -0.94
CA PRO A 273 -25.99 -2.78 -2.23
C PRO A 273 -26.37 -1.30 -2.12
N ARG A 274 -27.26 -0.94 -1.18
CA ARG A 274 -27.62 0.46 -0.92
C ARG A 274 -26.45 1.26 -0.37
N PHE A 275 -25.72 0.71 0.59
CA PHE A 275 -24.52 1.33 1.15
C PHE A 275 -23.49 1.64 0.06
N ASN A 276 -23.15 0.64 -0.76
CA ASN A 276 -22.18 0.76 -1.84
C ASN A 276 -22.62 1.81 -2.86
N THR A 277 -23.89 1.78 -3.25
CA THR A 277 -24.48 2.74 -4.19
C THR A 277 -24.45 4.17 -3.66
N TYR A 278 -24.90 4.37 -2.41
CA TYR A 278 -24.92 5.69 -1.78
C TYR A 278 -23.52 6.28 -1.64
N LEU A 279 -22.53 5.49 -1.20
CA LEU A 279 -21.14 5.95 -1.09
C LEU A 279 -20.50 6.19 -2.45
N ALA A 280 -20.67 5.30 -3.43
CA ALA A 280 -20.14 5.49 -4.78
C ALA A 280 -20.65 6.79 -5.40
N VAL A 281 -21.96 7.06 -5.31
CA VAL A 281 -22.57 8.31 -5.80
C VAL A 281 -22.09 9.51 -4.97
N ALA A 282 -22.06 9.43 -3.63
CA ALA A 282 -21.65 10.54 -2.78
C ALA A 282 -20.18 10.94 -2.99
N ILE A 283 -19.28 9.96 -3.13
CA ILE A 283 -17.87 10.18 -3.47
C ILE A 283 -17.79 10.79 -4.88
N GLY A 284 -18.49 10.22 -5.86
CA GLY A 284 -18.54 10.72 -7.23
C GLY A 284 -19.07 12.16 -7.36
N ILE A 285 -20.03 12.55 -6.52
CA ILE A 285 -20.50 13.94 -6.39
C ILE A 285 -19.39 14.82 -5.80
N SER A 286 -18.74 14.35 -4.73
CA SER A 286 -17.70 15.09 -4.00
C SER A 286 -16.47 15.39 -4.87
N MET A 287 -16.23 14.56 -5.89
CA MET A 287 -15.16 14.71 -6.89
C MET A 287 -15.56 15.57 -8.11
N SER A 288 -16.85 15.87 -8.27
CA SER A 288 -17.40 16.54 -9.45
C SER A 288 -17.35 18.07 -9.33
N PRO A 289 -17.40 18.82 -10.44
CA PRO A 289 -17.52 20.29 -10.40
C PRO A 289 -18.78 20.76 -9.64
N ASP A 290 -19.82 19.92 -9.62
CA ASP A 290 -21.08 20.18 -8.94
C ASP A 290 -21.01 19.92 -7.42
N ALA A 291 -19.85 19.56 -6.86
CA ALA A 291 -19.70 19.23 -5.45
C ALA A 291 -20.25 20.31 -4.50
N GLY A 292 -20.10 21.58 -4.85
CA GLY A 292 -20.68 22.69 -4.05
C GLY A 292 -22.21 22.69 -4.07
N ARG A 293 -22.81 22.49 -5.24
CA ARG A 293 -24.28 22.49 -5.44
C ARG A 293 -24.94 21.25 -4.83
N LEU A 294 -24.30 20.10 -4.97
CA LEU A 294 -24.82 18.79 -4.54
C LEU A 294 -24.25 18.32 -3.20
N SER A 295 -23.55 19.19 -2.46
CA SER A 295 -22.92 18.85 -1.18
C SER A 295 -23.92 18.27 -0.19
N SER A 296 -25.13 18.83 -0.09
CA SER A 296 -26.18 18.36 0.84
C SER A 296 -26.68 16.97 0.46
N LEU A 297 -26.81 16.67 -0.84
CA LEU A 297 -27.18 15.34 -1.31
C LEU A 297 -26.09 14.32 -0.95
N ALA A 298 -24.82 14.64 -1.21
CA ALA A 298 -23.71 13.76 -0.86
C ALA A 298 -23.64 13.50 0.66
N THR A 299 -23.84 14.51 1.50
CA THR A 299 -23.88 14.33 2.96
C THR A 299 -25.08 13.49 3.41
N ASN A 300 -26.25 13.66 2.79
CA ASN A 300 -27.44 12.87 3.11
C ASN A 300 -27.28 11.41 2.70
N LEU A 301 -26.69 11.14 1.54
CA LEU A 301 -26.37 9.78 1.08
C LEU A 301 -25.36 9.10 2.01
N HIS A 302 -24.31 9.83 2.42
CA HIS A 302 -23.36 9.34 3.41
C HIS A 302 -24.05 9.00 4.74
N ALA A 303 -24.87 9.91 5.28
CA ALA A 303 -25.61 9.68 6.52
C ALA A 303 -26.57 8.47 6.41
N ALA A 304 -27.30 8.34 5.29
CA ALA A 304 -28.16 7.20 5.03
C ALA A 304 -27.38 5.88 4.97
N ALA A 305 -26.18 5.88 4.38
CA ALA A 305 -25.33 4.70 4.35
C ALA A 305 -24.79 4.33 5.74
N VAL A 306 -24.40 5.31 6.57
CA VAL A 306 -23.96 5.05 7.96
C VAL A 306 -25.08 4.39 8.77
N LYS A 307 -26.35 4.76 8.56
CA LYS A 307 -27.50 4.10 9.20
C LYS A 307 -27.68 2.63 8.79
N LEU A 308 -27.18 2.22 7.63
CA LEU A 308 -27.22 0.83 7.16
C LEU A 308 -26.13 -0.04 7.80
N LEU A 309 -25.08 0.57 8.34
CA LEU A 309 -23.90 -0.11 8.86
C LEU A 309 -24.22 -1.15 9.94
N PRO A 310 -25.12 -0.90 10.93
CA PRO A 310 -25.49 -1.93 11.89
C PRO A 310 -26.03 -3.20 11.21
N PHE A 311 -26.89 -3.08 10.19
CA PHE A 311 -27.43 -4.25 9.47
C PHE A 311 -26.34 -5.05 8.76
N ILE A 312 -25.40 -4.35 8.12
CA ILE A 312 -24.26 -4.96 7.40
C ILE A 312 -23.33 -5.66 8.38
N LEU A 313 -22.95 -5.00 9.47
CA LEU A 313 -21.99 -5.54 10.43
C LEU A 313 -22.56 -6.73 11.21
N HIS A 314 -23.87 -6.80 11.41
CA HIS A 314 -24.50 -7.99 12.00
C HIS A 314 -24.50 -9.19 11.05
N SER A 315 -24.46 -8.98 9.74
CA SER A 315 -24.26 -10.04 8.74
C SER A 315 -22.84 -10.65 8.84
N GLN A 316 -22.67 -11.93 8.54
CA GLN A 316 -21.51 -12.77 8.92
C GLN A 316 -20.21 -12.51 8.12
N GLY A 317 -20.07 -11.39 7.39
CA GLY A 317 -18.92 -11.10 6.52
C GLY A 317 -17.86 -10.16 7.14
N PRO A 318 -16.70 -10.64 7.62
CA PRO A 318 -15.65 -9.77 8.15
C PRO A 318 -15.05 -8.82 7.07
N LEU A 319 -15.12 -9.23 5.80
CA LEU A 319 -14.62 -8.45 4.66
C LEU A 319 -15.54 -7.26 4.33
N ASP A 320 -16.86 -7.44 4.46
CA ASP A 320 -17.84 -6.38 4.21
C ASP A 320 -17.63 -5.20 5.18
N THR A 321 -17.27 -5.52 6.43
CA THR A 321 -16.92 -4.51 7.44
C THR A 321 -15.74 -3.66 7.01
N LEU A 322 -14.64 -4.29 6.58
CA LEU A 322 -13.44 -3.60 6.10
C LEU A 322 -13.71 -2.78 4.84
N HIS A 323 -14.47 -3.35 3.89
CA HIS A 323 -14.90 -2.67 2.67
C HIS A 323 -15.72 -1.40 2.98
N CYS A 324 -16.73 -1.52 3.85
CA CYS A 324 -17.55 -0.38 4.25
C CYS A 324 -16.74 0.71 4.95
N MET A 325 -15.86 0.34 5.89
CA MET A 325 -14.96 1.31 6.54
C MET A 325 -14.05 2.00 5.53
N LEU A 326 -13.51 1.28 4.54
CA LEU A 326 -12.64 1.85 3.51
C LEU A 326 -13.40 2.85 2.63
N LEU A 327 -14.65 2.57 2.23
CA LEU A 327 -15.48 3.54 1.50
C LEU A 327 -15.79 4.79 2.34
N LEU A 328 -16.04 4.64 3.65
CA LEU A 328 -16.21 5.79 4.56
C LEU A 328 -14.92 6.62 4.66
N ALA A 329 -13.77 5.95 4.78
CA ALA A 329 -12.47 6.61 4.81
C ALA A 329 -12.23 7.39 3.53
N VAL A 330 -12.49 6.81 2.36
CA VAL A 330 -12.40 7.49 1.07
C VAL A 330 -13.33 8.72 1.01
N PHE A 331 -14.60 8.59 1.43
CA PHE A 331 -15.52 9.72 1.45
C PHE A 331 -15.00 10.87 2.34
N SER A 332 -14.42 10.56 3.50
CA SER A 332 -13.81 11.57 4.39
C SER A 332 -12.63 12.32 3.77
N MET A 333 -12.02 11.77 2.71
CA MET A 333 -10.92 12.43 1.99
C MET A 333 -11.40 13.51 1.01
N PHE A 334 -12.65 13.40 0.54
CA PHE A 334 -13.25 14.32 -0.42
C PHE A 334 -14.29 15.26 0.21
N SER A 335 -14.79 14.91 1.40
CA SER A 335 -15.77 15.70 2.16
C SER A 335 -15.39 15.82 3.62
N ALA A 336 -15.39 17.05 4.13
CA ALA A 336 -15.19 17.35 5.54
C ALA A 336 -16.30 16.79 6.46
N SER A 337 -17.45 16.37 5.91
CA SER A 337 -18.51 15.72 6.67
C SER A 337 -18.28 14.23 6.92
N GLY A 338 -17.22 13.64 6.34
CA GLY A 338 -16.99 12.20 6.38
C GLY A 338 -16.20 11.69 7.58
N GLY A 339 -15.82 12.56 8.52
CA GLY A 339 -15.06 12.16 9.70
C GLY A 339 -13.54 12.31 9.55
N SER A 340 -12.81 11.66 10.45
CA SER A 340 -11.34 11.60 10.40
C SER A 340 -10.83 10.41 9.58
N ALA A 341 -10.33 10.69 8.38
CA ALA A 341 -9.71 9.71 7.49
C ALA A 341 -8.59 8.91 8.17
N TRP A 342 -7.75 9.59 8.97
CA TRP A 342 -6.62 8.97 9.67
C TRP A 342 -7.08 7.93 10.70
N HIS A 343 -8.07 8.26 11.54
CA HIS A 343 -8.58 7.32 12.54
C HIS A 343 -9.28 6.13 11.88
N LEU A 344 -10.09 6.38 10.84
CA LEU A 344 -10.71 5.32 10.05
C LEU A 344 -9.66 4.38 9.46
N MET A 345 -8.61 4.90 8.83
CA MET A 345 -7.52 4.09 8.28
C MET A 345 -6.77 3.29 9.35
N GLY A 346 -6.51 3.88 10.53
CA GLY A 346 -5.92 3.15 11.65
C GLY A 346 -6.78 1.97 12.12
N PHE A 347 -8.10 2.15 12.19
CA PHE A 347 -9.03 1.05 12.51
C PHE A 347 -9.08 0.00 11.41
N ILE A 348 -9.14 0.41 10.14
CA ILE A 348 -9.15 -0.49 8.99
C ILE A 348 -7.90 -1.36 9.00
N MET A 349 -6.73 -0.76 9.13
CA MET A 349 -5.46 -1.49 9.09
C MET A 349 -5.32 -2.43 10.28
N THR A 350 -5.71 -2.00 11.49
CA THR A 350 -5.72 -2.86 12.69
C THR A 350 -6.64 -4.08 12.48
N ASN A 351 -7.85 -3.89 11.94
CA ASN A 351 -8.77 -4.99 11.65
C ASN A 351 -8.27 -5.89 10.52
N CYS A 352 -7.63 -5.31 9.51
CA CYS A 352 -6.99 -6.03 8.40
C CYS A 352 -5.89 -6.98 8.89
N ILE A 353 -5.05 -6.49 9.82
CA ILE A 353 -4.00 -7.28 10.48
C ILE A 353 -4.62 -8.35 11.39
N ALA A 354 -5.61 -8.00 12.21
CA ALA A 354 -6.30 -8.93 13.10
C ALA A 354 -6.97 -10.09 12.33
N ALA A 355 -7.57 -9.79 11.17
CA ALA A 355 -8.12 -10.79 10.25
C ALA A 355 -7.04 -11.64 9.57
N GLY A 356 -5.77 -11.23 9.60
CA GLY A 356 -4.65 -11.95 9.01
C GLY A 356 -4.49 -11.75 7.50
N LEU A 357 -5.12 -10.73 6.91
CA LEU A 357 -5.13 -10.53 5.44
C LEU A 357 -3.76 -10.16 4.85
N HIS A 358 -2.83 -9.71 5.69
CA HIS A 358 -1.44 -9.43 5.34
C HIS A 358 -0.59 -10.70 5.14
N LYS A 359 -1.13 -11.88 5.48
CA LYS A 359 -0.42 -13.16 5.36
C LYS A 359 -1.02 -14.01 4.25
N THR A 360 -0.15 -14.72 3.55
CA THR A 360 -0.54 -15.80 2.64
C THR A 360 -1.33 -16.87 3.38
N VAL A 361 -2.56 -17.11 2.91
CA VAL A 361 -3.36 -18.24 3.36
C VAL A 361 -2.98 -19.44 2.49
N PRO A 362 -2.52 -20.57 3.07
CA PRO A 362 -2.27 -21.79 2.29
C PRO A 362 -3.57 -22.21 1.59
N PRO A 363 -3.53 -22.67 0.33
CA PRO A 363 -4.72 -23.14 -0.36
C PRO A 363 -5.31 -24.31 0.42
N GLN A 364 -6.39 -24.03 1.18
CA GLN A 364 -7.26 -25.09 1.66
C GLN A 364 -8.07 -25.58 0.44
N ASN A 365 -8.44 -26.86 0.41
CA ASN A 365 -9.16 -27.51 -0.69
C ASN A 365 -10.61 -26.98 -0.85
N THR A 366 -10.81 -25.67 -0.89
CA THR A 366 -12.08 -24.99 -1.14
C THR A 366 -12.09 -24.54 -2.58
N SER A 367 -13.02 -25.09 -3.36
CA SER A 367 -13.27 -24.83 -4.77
C SER A 367 -13.74 -23.38 -5.10
N ASP A 368 -13.55 -22.42 -4.20
CA ASP A 368 -13.95 -21.02 -4.36
C ASP A 368 -12.73 -20.16 -4.76
N SER A 369 -12.39 -20.18 -6.04
CA SER A 369 -11.39 -19.26 -6.61
C SER A 369 -11.85 -17.79 -6.58
N ASP A 370 -13.17 -17.52 -6.65
CA ASP A 370 -13.74 -16.16 -6.68
C ASP A 370 -13.57 -15.39 -5.35
N GLY A 371 -13.56 -16.10 -4.22
CA GLY A 371 -13.37 -15.49 -2.89
C GLY A 371 -11.92 -15.02 -2.65
N THR A 372 -10.94 -15.77 -3.16
CA THR A 372 -9.51 -15.55 -2.89
C THR A 372 -9.01 -14.25 -3.54
N TYR A 373 -9.42 -14.00 -4.78
CA TYR A 373 -9.04 -12.80 -5.55
C TYR A 373 -9.43 -11.50 -4.83
N ARG A 374 -10.65 -11.43 -4.27
CA ARG A 374 -11.16 -10.20 -3.63
C ARG A 374 -10.47 -9.88 -2.31
N VAL A 375 -10.07 -10.91 -1.56
CA VAL A 375 -9.45 -10.75 -0.23
C VAL A 375 -8.05 -10.16 -0.34
N GLU A 376 -7.24 -10.66 -1.27
CA GLU A 376 -5.88 -10.17 -1.50
C GLU A 376 -5.91 -8.71 -1.99
N TRP A 377 -6.78 -8.40 -2.96
CA TRP A 377 -6.95 -7.01 -3.41
C TRP A 377 -7.47 -6.07 -2.33
N LEU A 378 -8.28 -6.56 -1.37
CA LEU A 378 -8.74 -5.75 -0.26
C LEU A 378 -7.57 -5.34 0.64
N PHE A 379 -6.68 -6.28 0.98
CA PHE A 379 -5.44 -5.96 1.69
C PHE A 379 -4.63 -4.91 0.93
N TRP A 380 -4.41 -5.11 -0.37
CA TRP A 380 -3.61 -4.17 -1.18
C TRP A 380 -4.26 -2.79 -1.34
N SER A 381 -5.59 -2.72 -1.34
CA SER A 381 -6.32 -1.43 -1.30
C SER A 381 -6.07 -0.70 0.01
N VAL A 382 -6.14 -1.41 1.14
CA VAL A 382 -5.84 -0.85 2.47
C VAL A 382 -4.38 -0.41 2.56
N TYR A 383 -3.45 -1.25 2.10
CA TYR A 383 -2.02 -0.96 2.05
C TYR A 383 -1.75 0.32 1.26
N LEU A 384 -2.31 0.45 0.05
CA LEU A 384 -2.09 1.60 -0.82
C LEU A 384 -2.54 2.92 -0.16
N TRP A 385 -3.67 2.89 0.56
CA TRP A 385 -4.16 4.04 1.31
C TRP A 385 -3.35 4.33 2.57
N ASP A 386 -2.90 3.31 3.33
CA ASP A 386 -2.01 3.48 4.48
C ASP A 386 -0.71 4.17 4.05
N ARG A 387 -0.06 3.67 2.98
CA ARG A 387 1.18 4.28 2.46
C ARG A 387 0.95 5.68 1.96
N SER A 388 -0.10 5.91 1.18
CA SER A 388 -0.39 7.23 0.62
C SER A 388 -0.65 8.27 1.70
N LEU A 389 -1.50 7.93 2.67
CA LEU A 389 -1.89 8.84 3.74
C LEU A 389 -0.75 9.12 4.71
N ALA A 390 -0.05 8.07 5.18
CA ALA A 390 1.05 8.23 6.12
C ALA A 390 2.24 8.99 5.52
N SER A 391 2.63 8.66 4.27
CA SER A 391 3.75 9.34 3.61
C SER A 391 3.48 10.82 3.36
N ALA A 392 2.27 11.19 2.90
CA ALA A 392 1.91 12.59 2.67
C ALA A 392 1.91 13.44 3.95
N MET A 393 1.47 12.87 5.07
CA MET A 393 1.46 13.57 6.37
C MET A 393 2.79 13.47 7.13
N GLY A 394 3.78 12.73 6.62
CA GLY A 394 5.05 12.48 7.32
C GLY A 394 4.90 11.64 8.59
N ARG A 395 3.96 10.69 8.60
CA ARG A 395 3.70 9.77 9.71
C ARG A 395 4.32 8.38 9.44
N PRO A 396 4.64 7.60 10.48
CA PRO A 396 5.07 6.22 10.30
C PRO A 396 3.93 5.36 9.76
N PHE A 397 4.29 4.32 9.01
CA PHE A 397 3.35 3.32 8.52
C PHE A 397 2.90 2.37 9.62
N THR A 398 1.70 1.82 9.47
CA THR A 398 1.11 0.91 10.47
C THR A 398 1.74 -0.48 10.45
N THR A 399 2.33 -0.90 9.32
CA THR A 399 2.96 -2.23 9.17
C THR A 399 4.24 -2.12 8.35
N THR A 400 5.22 -2.98 8.66
CA THR A 400 6.49 -3.03 7.93
C THR A 400 6.40 -4.00 6.75
N GLU A 401 7.21 -3.80 5.71
CA GLU A 401 7.25 -4.73 4.56
C GLU A 401 7.61 -6.16 4.97
N VAL A 402 8.39 -6.34 6.03
CA VAL A 402 8.84 -7.66 6.51
C VAL A 402 7.70 -8.49 7.08
N ASP A 403 6.64 -7.84 7.57
CA ASP A 403 5.48 -8.52 8.17
C ASP A 403 4.47 -8.98 7.11
N ILE A 404 4.61 -8.51 5.86
CA ILE A 404 3.67 -8.78 4.76
C ILE A 404 4.16 -9.98 3.97
N SER A 405 3.38 -11.06 3.93
CA SER A 405 3.72 -12.26 3.15
C SER A 405 2.78 -12.51 1.97
N VAL A 406 1.61 -11.86 1.94
CA VAL A 406 0.68 -11.90 0.79
C VAL A 406 1.34 -11.26 -0.44
N SER A 407 1.24 -11.92 -1.59
CA SER A 407 1.75 -11.41 -2.86
C SER A 407 0.74 -10.48 -3.52
N VAL A 408 1.22 -9.57 -4.38
CA VAL A 408 0.34 -8.81 -5.28
C VAL A 408 -0.29 -9.80 -6.26
N PRO A 409 -1.63 -9.86 -6.42
CA PRO A 409 -2.29 -10.86 -7.25
C PRO A 409 -1.85 -10.77 -8.70
N ASP A 410 -1.51 -11.89 -9.34
CA ASP A 410 -1.14 -11.90 -10.75
C ASP A 410 -2.34 -11.70 -11.68
N VAL A 411 -2.11 -11.03 -12.81
CA VAL A 411 -3.14 -10.72 -13.83
C VAL A 411 -2.62 -11.30 -15.14
N THR A 412 -2.42 -12.62 -15.16
CA THR A 412 -1.87 -13.35 -16.31
C THR A 412 -2.94 -13.64 -17.35
N GLU A 413 -2.51 -13.83 -18.60
CA GLU A 413 -3.40 -14.10 -19.75
C GLU A 413 -4.05 -15.49 -19.70
N ASP A 414 -3.46 -16.42 -18.95
CA ASP A 414 -3.77 -17.85 -19.07
C ASP A 414 -4.75 -18.40 -18.01
N GLU A 415 -5.09 -17.63 -16.96
CA GLU A 415 -5.93 -18.11 -15.84
C GLU A 415 -7.26 -17.35 -15.66
N ILE A 416 -7.56 -16.39 -16.53
CA ILE A 416 -8.78 -15.58 -16.39
C ILE A 416 -9.83 -16.09 -17.37
N GLU A 417 -10.93 -16.62 -16.84
CA GLU A 417 -12.18 -16.86 -17.55
C GLU A 417 -12.53 -15.68 -18.51
N PRO A 418 -13.31 -15.88 -19.57
CA PRO A 418 -13.75 -14.84 -20.52
C PRO A 418 -14.58 -13.67 -19.92
N ARG A 419 -14.55 -13.45 -18.59
CA ARG A 419 -15.40 -12.53 -17.82
C ARG A 419 -14.80 -11.14 -17.56
N ILE A 420 -13.47 -10.96 -17.55
CA ILE A 420 -12.85 -9.65 -17.24
C ILE A 420 -12.62 -8.86 -18.54
N SER A 421 -13.32 -7.73 -18.69
CA SER A 421 -13.12 -6.79 -19.80
C SER A 421 -11.69 -6.25 -19.83
N GLY A 422 -11.13 -6.01 -21.02
CA GLY A 422 -9.79 -5.44 -21.20
C GLY A 422 -9.58 -4.11 -20.46
N ALA A 423 -10.64 -3.31 -20.29
CA ALA A 423 -10.58 -2.07 -19.51
C ALA A 423 -10.33 -2.32 -18.01
N VAL A 424 -11.00 -3.32 -17.42
CA VAL A 424 -10.81 -3.71 -16.01
C VAL A 424 -9.42 -4.30 -15.81
N LYS A 425 -8.93 -5.11 -16.76
CA LYS A 425 -7.56 -5.64 -16.76
C LYS A 425 -6.52 -4.50 -16.72
N ASN A 426 -6.71 -3.46 -17.54
CA ASN A 426 -5.82 -2.30 -17.55
C ASN A 426 -5.82 -1.55 -16.21
N LYS A 427 -6.99 -1.35 -15.58
CA LYS A 427 -7.08 -0.73 -14.25
C LYS A 427 -6.39 -1.55 -13.17
N LEU A 428 -6.52 -2.87 -13.19
CA LEU A 428 -5.82 -3.75 -12.24
C LEU A 428 -4.31 -3.70 -12.43
N ASN A 429 -3.83 -3.71 -13.67
CA ASN A 429 -2.40 -3.53 -13.98
C ASN A 429 -1.87 -2.16 -13.50
N LEU A 430 -2.67 -1.10 -13.62
CA LEU A 430 -2.34 0.21 -13.06
C LEU A 430 -2.34 0.19 -11.52
N SER A 431 -3.30 -0.50 -10.91
CA SER A 431 -3.35 -0.68 -9.45
C SER A 431 -2.08 -1.36 -8.93
N LYS A 432 -1.54 -2.34 -9.66
CA LYS A 432 -0.24 -2.95 -9.34
C LYS A 432 0.90 -1.95 -9.36
N HIS A 433 0.95 -1.09 -10.38
CA HIS A 433 2.00 -0.07 -10.46
C HIS A 433 1.88 0.95 -9.32
N LEU A 434 0.66 1.32 -8.92
CA LEU A 434 0.45 2.16 -7.74
C LEU A 434 0.97 1.48 -6.47
N ILE A 435 0.73 0.18 -6.30
CA ILE A 435 1.27 -0.61 -5.20
C ILE A 435 2.80 -0.63 -5.23
N THR A 436 3.42 -0.85 -6.40
CA THR A 436 4.88 -0.83 -6.56
C THR A 436 5.46 0.54 -6.16
N HIS A 437 4.85 1.64 -6.60
CA HIS A 437 5.28 2.99 -6.19
C HIS A 437 5.13 3.20 -4.68
N ALA A 438 4.05 2.71 -4.07
CA ALA A 438 3.86 2.77 -2.62
C ALA A 438 4.91 1.95 -1.85
N GLN A 439 5.31 0.79 -2.37
CA GLN A 439 6.41 -0.02 -1.84
C GLN A 439 7.76 0.69 -1.96
N LEU A 440 8.03 1.37 -3.08
CA LEU A 440 9.25 2.17 -3.24
C LEU A 440 9.32 3.31 -2.20
N ILE A 441 8.20 4.02 -1.97
CA ILE A 441 8.11 5.04 -0.90
C ILE A 441 8.41 4.41 0.47
N SER A 442 7.83 3.23 0.73
CA SER A 442 8.06 2.47 1.96
C SER A 442 9.54 2.12 2.14
N ASP A 443 10.20 1.65 1.08
CA ASP A 443 11.62 1.29 1.06
C ASP A 443 12.55 2.50 1.28
N VAL A 444 12.23 3.66 0.68
CA VAL A 444 12.99 4.91 0.86
C VAL A 444 12.94 5.38 2.33
N LEU A 445 11.79 5.26 2.98
CA LEU A 445 11.59 5.66 4.38
C LEU A 445 12.08 4.62 5.40
N GLY A 446 11.97 3.32 5.07
CA GLY A 446 12.18 2.23 6.03
C GLY A 446 13.63 1.76 6.20
N ARG A 447 14.53 2.07 5.25
CA ARG A 447 15.92 1.58 5.32
C ARG A 447 16.90 2.67 5.73
N HIS A 448 17.56 2.50 6.87
CA HIS A 448 18.72 3.31 7.26
C HIS A 448 19.96 3.13 6.35
N GLN A 449 19.93 2.27 5.32
CA GLN A 449 21.15 1.81 4.61
C GLN A 449 21.08 1.68 3.07
N SER A 450 19.94 1.84 2.40
CA SER A 450 19.94 1.86 0.93
C SER A 450 20.50 3.18 0.42
N SER A 451 21.49 3.11 -0.49
CA SER A 451 21.98 4.28 -1.23
C SER A 451 20.80 5.00 -1.90
N PRO A 452 20.71 6.34 -1.81
CA PRO A 452 19.65 7.11 -2.46
C PRO A 452 19.58 6.84 -3.96
N LEU A 453 20.72 6.57 -4.60
CA LEU A 453 20.82 6.27 -6.03
C LEU A 453 20.18 4.95 -6.43
N PHE A 454 20.26 3.94 -5.57
CA PHE A 454 19.57 2.68 -5.83
C PHE A 454 18.06 2.90 -5.81
N SER A 455 17.57 3.65 -4.84
CA SER A 455 16.15 3.97 -4.73
C SER A 455 15.67 4.83 -5.90
N TYR A 456 16.47 5.83 -6.31
CA TYR A 456 16.20 6.69 -7.46
C TYR A 456 16.19 5.90 -8.77
N SER A 457 17.19 5.06 -9.01
CA SER A 457 17.26 4.20 -10.20
C SER A 457 16.05 3.26 -10.31
N ASN A 458 15.63 2.65 -9.20
CA ASN A 458 14.42 1.83 -9.17
C ASN A 458 13.16 2.66 -9.49
N LEU A 459 13.05 3.86 -8.94
CA LEU A 459 11.93 4.75 -9.23
C LEU A 459 11.89 5.13 -10.71
N CYS A 460 13.03 5.52 -11.30
CA CYS A 460 13.10 5.84 -12.73
C CYS A 460 12.69 4.65 -13.60
N PHE A 461 13.16 3.44 -13.28
CA PHE A 461 12.76 2.23 -13.98
C PHE A 461 11.24 2.05 -14.00
N TRP A 462 10.57 2.11 -12.84
CA TRP A 462 9.12 1.91 -12.77
C TRP A 462 8.31 3.07 -13.38
N ARG A 463 8.89 4.28 -13.44
CA ARG A 463 8.28 5.44 -14.12
C ARG A 463 8.40 5.36 -15.64
N GLU A 464 9.48 4.78 -16.17
CA GLU A 464 9.71 4.63 -17.61
C GLU A 464 8.90 3.49 -18.25
N PHE A 465 8.52 2.48 -17.46
CA PHE A 465 7.77 1.32 -17.94
C PHE A 465 6.39 1.21 -17.28
N PRO A 466 5.46 2.18 -17.49
CA PRO A 466 4.09 2.07 -17.02
C PRO A 466 3.34 0.92 -17.73
N PRO A 467 2.20 0.45 -17.17
CA PRO A 467 1.48 -0.68 -17.74
C PRO A 467 1.02 -0.39 -19.16
N GLN A 468 1.24 -1.34 -20.08
CA GLN A 468 0.84 -1.17 -21.48
C GLN A 468 -0.69 -1.10 -21.60
N THR A 469 -1.24 0.08 -21.81
CA THR A 469 -2.66 0.25 -22.17
C THR A 469 -2.83 -0.17 -23.63
N GLY A 470 -3.50 -1.29 -23.88
CA GLY A 470 -3.69 -1.91 -25.21
C GLY A 470 -4.56 -1.12 -26.21
N GLY A 471 -4.33 0.18 -26.37
CA GLY A 471 -5.00 1.01 -27.37
C GLY A 471 -4.11 2.19 -27.79
N THR A 472 -3.97 2.39 -29.09
CA THR A 472 -3.35 3.55 -29.73
C THR A 472 -4.17 4.82 -29.46
N THR A 473 -4.11 5.35 -28.25
CA THR A 473 -4.42 6.75 -27.95
C THR A 473 -3.51 7.19 -26.80
N THR A 474 -3.09 8.45 -26.88
CA THR A 474 -2.10 9.12 -26.04
C THR A 474 -2.26 8.90 -24.53
N PRO A 475 -1.17 9.01 -23.73
CA PRO A 475 -1.14 8.87 -22.28
C PRO A 475 -1.77 10.09 -21.57
N THR A 476 -3.03 10.36 -21.90
CA THR A 476 -3.83 11.50 -21.41
C THR A 476 -5.00 11.03 -20.54
N SER A 477 -4.99 9.79 -20.05
CA SER A 477 -5.98 9.37 -19.07
C SER A 477 -5.63 9.98 -17.69
N PRO A 478 -6.60 10.54 -16.96
CA PRO A 478 -6.40 11.11 -15.61
C PRO A 478 -5.97 10.09 -14.55
N GLN A 479 -5.80 8.82 -14.96
CA GLN A 479 -5.38 7.71 -14.12
C GLN A 479 -3.85 7.65 -13.96
N PHE A 480 -3.07 8.16 -14.93
CA PHE A 480 -1.60 8.24 -14.81
C PHE A 480 -1.14 9.36 -13.87
N ASP A 481 -2.00 10.34 -13.59
CA ASP A 481 -1.75 11.43 -12.63
C ASP A 481 -1.36 10.91 -11.24
N TYR A 482 -1.90 9.76 -10.84
CA TYR A 482 -1.64 9.15 -9.53
C TYR A 482 -0.23 8.57 -9.42
N LEU A 483 0.32 8.02 -10.51
CA LEU A 483 1.72 7.57 -10.54
C LEU A 483 2.67 8.75 -10.44
N ASP A 484 2.37 9.84 -11.17
CA ASP A 484 3.16 11.08 -11.10
C ASP A 484 3.14 11.66 -9.68
N GLN A 485 2.00 11.67 -9.00
CA GLN A 485 1.87 12.09 -7.60
C GLN A 485 2.75 11.26 -6.67
N LEU A 486 2.67 9.93 -6.74
CA LEU A 486 3.48 9.05 -5.89
C LEU A 486 4.97 9.16 -6.23
N ALA A 487 5.34 9.29 -7.50
CA ALA A 487 6.72 9.48 -7.93
C ALA A 487 7.29 10.81 -7.43
N CYS A 488 6.54 11.90 -7.57
CA CYS A 488 6.91 13.21 -7.03
C CYS A 488 7.12 13.15 -5.51
N ARG A 489 6.23 12.45 -4.80
CA ARG A 489 6.36 12.26 -3.34
C ARG A 489 7.63 11.48 -2.99
N ALA A 490 7.92 10.40 -3.72
CA ALA A 490 9.14 9.61 -3.53
C ALA A 490 10.41 10.45 -3.74
N LEU A 491 10.45 11.26 -4.81
CA LEU A 491 11.56 12.18 -5.10
C LEU A 491 11.77 13.21 -3.99
N ILE A 492 10.69 13.87 -3.53
CA ILE A 492 10.75 14.84 -2.42
C ILE A 492 11.32 14.19 -1.16
N ILE A 493 11.00 12.92 -0.89
CA ILE A 493 11.54 12.18 0.24
C ILE A 493 13.02 11.84 0.02
N MET A 494 13.44 11.46 -1.19
CA MET A 494 14.84 11.10 -1.50
C MET A 494 15.79 12.30 -1.39
N VAL A 495 15.33 13.50 -1.75
CA VAL A 495 16.12 14.74 -1.63
C VAL A 495 16.27 15.19 -0.16
N GLN A 496 15.55 14.59 0.80
CA GLN A 496 15.79 14.84 2.22
C GLN A 496 17.12 14.21 2.64
N PRO A 497 18.14 15.00 3.01
CA PRO A 497 19.42 14.42 3.35
C PRO A 497 19.34 13.68 4.69
N ARG A 498 19.77 12.42 4.69
CA ARG A 498 20.01 11.63 5.92
C ARG A 498 21.14 12.29 6.73
N ASP A 499 21.19 12.04 8.04
CA ASP A 499 22.23 12.61 8.90
C ASP A 499 23.62 12.17 8.40
N GLN A 500 24.36 13.13 7.82
CA GLN A 500 25.71 12.95 7.32
C GLN A 500 26.65 12.75 8.50
N ASN A 501 26.90 11.49 8.85
CA ASN A 501 28.05 11.14 9.69
C ASN A 501 29.07 10.25 8.99
N LEU A 502 28.85 9.82 7.74
CA LEU A 502 29.79 8.94 7.04
C LEU A 502 29.84 9.25 5.54
N THR A 503 31.08 9.50 5.09
CA THR A 503 31.64 9.49 3.72
C THR A 503 31.25 10.61 2.75
N ASN A 504 32.14 11.61 2.64
CA ASN A 504 32.27 12.46 1.46
C ASN A 504 32.90 11.66 0.31
N SER A 505 32.13 11.26 -0.69
CA SER A 505 32.64 10.86 -2.01
C SER A 505 32.11 11.82 -3.07
N GLU A 506 32.96 12.28 -3.99
CA GLU A 506 32.61 13.20 -5.09
C GLU A 506 31.50 12.64 -5.99
N VAL A 507 31.38 11.30 -6.08
CA VAL A 507 30.31 10.59 -6.80
C VAL A 507 28.93 10.84 -6.20
N ASP A 508 28.82 11.01 -4.89
CA ASP A 508 27.53 11.27 -4.23
C ASP A 508 27.02 12.67 -4.60
N ALA A 509 27.91 13.65 -4.81
CA ALA A 509 27.54 15.04 -5.11
C ALA A 509 26.95 15.25 -6.52
N GLU A 510 27.50 14.60 -7.56
CA GLU A 510 26.93 14.66 -8.92
C GLU A 510 25.56 13.99 -8.97
N SER A 511 25.44 12.89 -8.24
CA SER A 511 24.25 12.06 -8.20
C SER A 511 23.09 12.72 -7.45
N ASP A 512 23.38 13.45 -6.36
CA ASP A 512 22.41 14.29 -5.65
C ASP A 512 21.88 15.42 -6.56
N GLY A 513 22.73 15.98 -7.42
CA GLY A 513 22.34 17.02 -8.38
C GLY A 513 21.33 16.55 -9.43
N GLU A 514 21.43 15.31 -9.90
CA GLU A 514 20.46 14.73 -10.84
C GLU A 514 19.09 14.52 -10.17
N VAL A 515 19.08 13.98 -8.94
CA VAL A 515 17.85 13.78 -8.17
C VAL A 515 17.18 15.11 -7.84
N GLU A 516 17.95 16.15 -7.46
CA GLU A 516 17.43 17.50 -7.23
C GLU A 516 16.80 18.09 -8.50
N ALA A 517 17.46 17.98 -9.66
CA ALA A 517 16.95 18.48 -10.93
C ALA A 517 15.66 17.79 -11.37
N ASP A 518 15.59 16.45 -11.26
CA ASP A 518 14.38 15.69 -11.55
C ASP A 518 13.25 16.05 -10.57
N THR A 519 13.58 16.23 -9.29
CA THR A 519 12.62 16.67 -8.26
C THR A 519 12.03 18.04 -8.59
N ILE A 520 12.84 19.02 -8.99
CA ILE A 520 12.37 20.35 -9.42
C ILE A 520 11.40 20.22 -10.60
N SER A 521 11.80 19.46 -11.63
CA SER A 521 10.98 19.24 -12.83
C SER A 521 9.65 18.58 -12.48
N CYS A 522 9.68 17.52 -11.67
CA CYS A 522 8.52 16.75 -11.27
C CYS A 522 7.55 17.57 -10.39
N CYS A 523 8.06 18.34 -9.43
CA CYS A 523 7.24 19.22 -8.59
C CYS A 523 6.49 20.27 -9.42
N LYS A 524 7.18 20.91 -10.37
CA LYS A 524 6.57 21.88 -11.28
C LYS A 524 5.48 21.23 -12.13
N ALA A 525 5.81 20.11 -12.79
CA ALA A 525 4.89 19.39 -13.64
C ALA A 525 3.63 18.94 -12.88
N LEU A 526 3.79 18.46 -11.64
CA LEU A 526 2.67 18.07 -10.78
C LEU A 526 1.73 19.26 -10.50
N ILE A 527 2.28 20.41 -10.08
CA ILE A 527 1.49 21.61 -9.78
C ILE A 527 0.77 22.12 -11.03
N GLU A 528 1.43 22.15 -12.18
CA GLU A 528 0.81 22.56 -13.44
C GLU A 528 -0.32 21.62 -13.87
N LYS A 529 -0.12 20.30 -13.73
CA LYS A 529 -1.13 19.29 -14.05
C LYS A 529 -2.36 19.42 -13.17
N LEU A 530 -2.17 19.56 -11.85
CA LEU A 530 -3.25 19.77 -10.89
C LEU A 530 -3.99 21.09 -11.13
N TYR A 531 -3.27 22.16 -11.47
CA TYR A 531 -3.85 23.46 -11.78
C TYR A 531 -4.75 23.41 -13.03
N ASN A 532 -4.25 22.80 -14.11
CA ASN A 532 -5.00 22.64 -15.37
C ASN A 532 -6.24 21.75 -15.17
N ARG A 533 -6.11 20.67 -14.39
CA ARG A 533 -7.21 19.77 -14.04
C ARG A 533 -8.28 20.47 -13.19
N SER A 534 -7.87 21.32 -12.24
CA SER A 534 -8.78 22.14 -11.44
C SER A 534 -9.60 23.10 -12.32
N GLY A 535 -8.97 23.72 -13.32
CA GLY A 535 -9.66 24.56 -14.31
C GLY A 535 -10.74 23.84 -15.12
N SER A 536 -10.64 22.50 -15.23
CA SER A 536 -11.63 21.65 -15.91
C SER A 536 -12.76 21.17 -14.97
N GLY A 537 -12.81 21.66 -13.74
CA GLY A 537 -13.87 21.38 -12.78
C GLY A 537 -13.67 20.13 -11.92
N ALA A 538 -12.51 19.45 -12.01
CA ALA A 538 -12.21 18.34 -11.11
C ALA A 538 -11.77 18.87 -9.74
N THR A 539 -12.43 18.41 -8.68
CA THR A 539 -12.10 18.91 -7.34
C THR A 539 -10.89 18.22 -6.74
N VAL A 540 -10.15 18.95 -5.95
CA VAL A 540 -8.95 18.51 -5.22
C VAL A 540 -9.35 17.85 -3.88
N SER A 541 -8.69 16.76 -3.50
CA SER A 541 -8.86 16.07 -2.22
C SER A 541 -8.02 16.72 -1.12
N PHE A 542 -8.23 16.34 0.15
CA PHE A 542 -7.35 16.82 1.21
C PHE A 542 -5.90 16.29 1.05
N LEU A 543 -5.73 15.10 0.47
CA LEU A 543 -4.40 14.49 0.27
C LEU A 543 -3.60 15.26 -0.77
N ASP A 544 -4.25 15.67 -1.85
CA ASP A 544 -3.65 16.53 -2.86
C ASP A 544 -3.13 17.84 -2.24
N ALA A 545 -3.78 18.39 -1.21
CA ALA A 545 -3.30 19.60 -0.53
C ALA A 545 -1.94 19.39 0.15
N TYR A 546 -1.69 18.19 0.71
CA TYR A 546 -0.38 17.83 1.25
C TYR A 546 0.65 17.70 0.13
N ASP A 547 0.29 17.06 -0.99
CA ASP A 547 1.19 16.91 -2.13
C ASP A 547 1.52 18.26 -2.79
N ILE A 548 0.54 19.14 -2.95
CA ILE A 548 0.73 20.51 -3.46
C ILE A 548 1.67 21.29 -2.55
N LEU A 549 1.44 21.24 -1.24
CA LEU A 549 2.31 21.93 -0.29
C LEU A 549 3.73 21.37 -0.34
N ALA A 550 3.88 20.04 -0.32
CA ALA A 550 5.18 19.38 -0.35
C ALA A 550 5.96 19.72 -1.63
N ALA A 551 5.31 19.62 -2.79
CA ALA A 551 5.90 19.95 -4.08
C ALA A 551 6.29 21.43 -4.17
N ALA A 552 5.44 22.34 -3.70
CA ALA A 552 5.73 23.77 -3.73
C ALA A 552 6.89 24.14 -2.79
N VAL A 553 6.92 23.60 -1.58
CA VAL A 553 8.02 23.81 -0.62
C VAL A 553 9.33 23.26 -1.17
N ALA A 554 9.33 22.02 -1.67
CA ALA A 554 10.52 21.40 -2.26
C ALA A 554 11.02 22.20 -3.47
N TYR A 555 10.13 22.58 -4.39
CA TYR A 555 10.48 23.38 -5.56
C TYR A 555 11.14 24.71 -5.17
N VAL A 556 10.50 25.47 -4.26
CA VAL A 556 11.01 26.78 -3.84
C VAL A 556 12.39 26.63 -3.19
N CYS A 557 12.57 25.65 -2.29
CA CYS A 557 13.85 25.41 -1.62
C CYS A 557 14.96 24.96 -2.60
N LEU A 558 14.66 24.11 -3.57
CA LEU A 558 15.66 23.55 -4.48
C LEU A 558 16.08 24.53 -5.59
N VAL A 559 15.13 25.25 -6.20
CA VAL A 559 15.46 26.24 -7.25
C VAL A 559 16.36 27.35 -6.72
N GLN A 560 16.19 27.75 -5.46
CA GLN A 560 17.00 28.79 -4.83
C GLN A 560 18.40 28.31 -4.42
N ARG A 561 18.65 26.99 -4.42
CA ARG A 561 19.98 26.41 -4.20
C ARG A 561 20.84 26.42 -5.48
N ALA A 562 20.22 26.58 -6.65
CA ALA A 562 20.93 26.58 -7.92
C ALA A 562 21.90 27.77 -8.03
N PRO A 563 23.12 27.58 -8.58
CA PRO A 563 24.27 28.48 -8.42
C PRO A 563 24.11 29.93 -8.93
N GLN A 564 23.05 30.28 -9.66
CA GLN A 564 22.60 31.67 -9.86
C GLN A 564 21.08 31.73 -10.09
N PRO A 565 20.30 32.45 -9.26
CA PRO A 565 18.90 32.72 -9.58
C PRO A 565 18.83 33.73 -10.74
N ASN A 566 18.79 33.23 -11.97
CA ASN A 566 18.47 34.06 -13.13
C ASN A 566 17.10 34.74 -12.89
N GLN A 567 16.87 35.96 -13.43
CA GLN A 567 15.56 36.63 -13.37
C GLN A 567 14.41 35.70 -13.84
N GLN A 568 14.71 34.79 -14.78
CA GLN A 568 13.78 33.76 -15.25
C GLN A 568 13.44 32.69 -14.18
N GLY A 569 14.36 32.36 -13.26
CA GLY A 569 14.09 31.43 -12.15
C GLY A 569 13.16 32.02 -11.10
N LEU A 570 13.31 33.31 -10.81
CA LEU A 570 12.43 34.05 -9.90
C LEU A 570 11.00 34.15 -10.45
N THR A 571 10.83 34.46 -11.74
CA THR A 571 9.50 34.53 -12.37
C THR A 571 8.81 33.16 -12.40
N GLN A 572 9.56 32.09 -12.70
CA GLN A 572 9.02 30.72 -12.65
C GLN A 572 8.63 30.31 -11.23
N THR A 573 9.41 30.71 -10.23
CA THR A 573 9.08 30.44 -8.82
C THR A 573 7.77 31.12 -8.42
N PHE A 574 7.59 32.39 -8.78
CA PHE A 574 6.35 33.11 -8.53
C PHE A 574 5.15 32.45 -9.23
N GLU A 575 5.32 31.99 -10.47
CA GLU A 575 4.28 31.28 -11.21
C GLU A 575 3.84 29.98 -10.50
N VAL A 576 4.79 29.15 -10.09
CA VAL A 576 4.52 27.88 -9.40
C VAL A 576 3.85 28.13 -8.04
N VAL A 577 4.36 29.08 -7.26
CA VAL A 577 3.78 29.46 -5.95
C VAL A 577 2.37 30.00 -6.11
N SER A 578 2.12 30.81 -7.14
CA SER A 578 0.79 31.36 -7.43
C SER A 578 -0.22 30.25 -7.76
N LYS A 579 0.13 29.33 -8.68
CA LYS A 579 -0.71 28.17 -9.03
C LYS A 579 -0.99 27.28 -7.81
N ALA A 580 0.04 26.96 -7.03
CA ALA A 580 -0.10 26.18 -5.80
C ALA A 580 -0.99 26.87 -4.76
N SER A 581 -0.86 28.19 -4.60
CA SER A 581 -1.68 28.98 -3.67
C SER A 581 -3.16 28.97 -4.06
N ILE A 582 -3.48 29.06 -5.35
CA ILE A 582 -4.86 28.94 -5.86
C ILE A 582 -5.43 27.56 -5.52
N LEU A 583 -4.67 26.49 -5.79
CA LEU A 583 -5.08 25.12 -5.48
C LEU A 583 -5.31 24.90 -3.97
N LEU A 584 -4.40 25.40 -3.13
CA LEU A 584 -4.55 25.32 -1.67
C LEU A 584 -5.76 26.13 -1.16
N THR A 585 -6.08 27.26 -1.80
CA THR A 585 -7.30 28.03 -1.51
C THR A 585 -8.57 27.21 -1.80
N GLN A 586 -8.57 26.47 -2.92
CA GLN A 586 -9.69 25.59 -3.25
C GLN A 586 -9.82 24.45 -2.23
N CYS A 587 -8.70 23.87 -1.79
CA CYS A 587 -8.70 22.84 -0.75
C CYS A 587 -9.24 23.39 0.58
N SER A 588 -8.81 24.59 0.98
CA SER A 588 -9.20 25.20 2.25
C SER A 588 -10.68 25.59 2.29
N SER A 589 -11.30 25.85 1.13
CA SER A 589 -12.76 26.06 1.04
C SER A 589 -13.58 24.84 1.49
N LYS A 590 -13.04 23.62 1.29
CA LYS A 590 -13.64 22.36 1.76
C LYS A 590 -13.17 22.02 3.17
N PHE A 591 -11.87 22.18 3.43
CA PHE A 591 -11.20 21.81 4.68
C PHE A 591 -10.51 23.04 5.31
N SER A 592 -11.22 23.79 6.14
CA SER A 592 -10.72 25.07 6.67
C SER A 592 -9.39 24.97 7.44
N ALA A 593 -9.12 23.83 8.07
CA ALA A 593 -7.84 23.55 8.74
C ALA A 593 -6.62 23.66 7.80
N LEU A 594 -6.80 23.46 6.48
CA LEU A 594 -5.73 23.54 5.48
C LEU A 594 -5.42 24.97 5.02
N SER A 595 -6.17 25.98 5.49
CA SER A 595 -5.88 27.40 5.18
C SER A 595 -4.47 27.83 5.60
N ILE A 596 -3.91 27.20 6.64
CA ILE A 596 -2.56 27.43 7.11
C ILE A 596 -1.48 27.06 6.07
N PHE A 597 -1.75 26.09 5.19
CA PHE A 597 -0.78 25.69 4.15
C PHE A 597 -0.53 26.81 3.15
N GLN A 598 -1.59 27.51 2.74
CA GLN A 598 -1.49 28.65 1.84
C GLN A 598 -0.74 29.81 2.50
N GLN A 599 -1.09 30.14 3.75
CA GLN A 599 -0.44 31.22 4.50
C GLN A 599 1.06 30.97 4.66
N PHE A 600 1.40 29.72 5.01
CA PHE A 600 2.79 29.29 5.14
C PHE A 600 3.55 29.38 3.81
N LEU A 601 2.98 28.88 2.71
CA LEU A 601 3.63 28.91 1.39
C LEU A 601 3.93 30.34 0.92
N LEU A 602 2.97 31.26 1.08
CA LEU A 602 3.14 32.65 0.68
C LEU A 602 4.26 33.32 1.46
N SER A 603 4.29 33.13 2.78
CA SER A 603 5.34 33.74 3.60
C SER A 603 6.71 33.08 3.42
N LEU A 604 6.75 31.75 3.17
CA LEU A 604 7.99 31.10 2.76
C LEU A 604 8.53 31.75 1.47
N SER A 605 7.65 31.98 0.49
CA SER A 605 8.02 32.64 -0.76
C SER A 605 8.51 34.08 -0.53
N THR A 606 7.88 34.89 0.33
CA THR A 606 8.33 36.26 0.59
C THR A 606 9.68 36.29 1.28
N LYS A 607 9.87 35.46 2.32
CA LYS A 607 11.16 35.37 3.04
C LYS A 607 12.30 34.93 2.14
N MET A 608 12.02 34.05 1.17
CA MET A 608 13.05 33.61 0.22
C MET A 608 13.38 34.67 -0.82
N MET A 609 12.48 35.61 -1.10
CA MET A 609 12.74 36.78 -1.96
C MET A 609 13.52 37.89 -1.24
N GLU A 610 13.42 37.99 0.09
CA GLU A 610 14.12 38.98 0.91
C GLU A 610 15.62 38.66 1.16
N GLY A 611 16.06 37.46 0.79
CA GLY A 611 17.47 37.03 0.88
C GLY A 611 17.77 36.10 2.07
N GLN A 612 18.77 35.23 1.91
CA GLN A 612 19.09 34.11 2.83
C GLN A 612 19.46 34.54 4.27
N GLY A 613 19.85 35.79 4.50
CA GLY A 613 20.35 36.29 5.79
C GLY A 613 19.32 36.35 6.93
N ASN A 614 18.01 36.33 6.64
CA ASN A 614 16.95 36.47 7.64
C ASN A 614 16.30 35.15 8.11
N LEU A 615 16.57 34.01 7.46
CA LEU A 615 15.90 32.75 7.83
C LEU A 615 16.43 32.09 9.13
N GLN A 616 17.64 32.46 9.58
CA GLN A 616 18.25 31.82 10.77
C GLN A 616 17.63 32.26 12.11
N ASN A 617 17.09 33.48 12.19
CA ASN A 617 16.53 34.03 13.42
C ASN A 617 15.02 33.75 13.60
N ASP A 618 14.39 33.09 12.63
CA ASP A 618 12.93 33.15 12.43
C ASP A 618 12.30 31.75 12.32
N GLN A 619 12.79 30.79 13.11
CA GLN A 619 12.23 29.44 13.19
C GLN A 619 10.77 29.43 13.70
N ASP A 620 10.35 30.48 14.40
CA ASP A 620 8.99 30.68 14.89
C ASP A 620 7.98 30.94 13.76
N PHE A 621 8.43 31.16 12.52
CA PHE A 621 7.52 31.40 11.41
C PHE A 621 6.85 30.13 10.87
N ILE A 622 7.43 28.93 11.06
CA ILE A 622 6.85 27.67 10.54
C ILE A 622 5.74 27.18 11.49
N PRO A 623 4.46 27.18 11.08
CA PRO A 623 3.36 26.76 11.95
C PRO A 623 3.49 25.29 12.41
N PRO A 624 3.06 24.94 13.63
CA PRO A 624 3.16 23.57 14.16
C PRO A 624 2.38 22.54 13.34
N GLU A 625 1.35 22.98 12.59
CA GLU A 625 0.52 22.15 11.73
C GLU A 625 1.26 21.67 10.47
N ILE A 626 2.36 22.32 10.09
CA ILE A 626 3.16 21.92 8.93
C ILE A 626 3.87 20.60 9.22
N PRO A 627 3.74 19.58 8.35
CA PRO A 627 4.37 18.29 8.53
C PRO A 627 5.88 18.39 8.84
N SER A 628 6.34 17.57 9.78
CA SER A 628 7.73 17.58 10.27
C SER A 628 8.75 17.33 9.17
N HIS A 629 8.41 16.55 8.15
CA HIS A 629 9.27 16.29 7.00
C HIS A 629 9.48 17.54 6.13
N LEU A 630 8.44 18.37 5.93
CA LEU A 630 8.58 19.65 5.22
C LEU A 630 9.33 20.68 6.04
N ARG A 631 9.11 20.71 7.36
CA ARG A 631 9.89 21.56 8.28
C ARG A 631 11.39 21.28 8.16
N ARG A 632 11.79 20.01 8.07
CA ARG A 632 13.19 19.60 7.86
C ARG A 632 13.78 20.10 6.54
N ILE A 633 13.00 20.07 5.46
CA ILE A 633 13.43 20.60 4.14
C ILE A 633 13.75 22.10 4.26
N VAL A 634 12.84 22.88 4.85
CA VAL A 634 13.03 24.34 5.02
C VAL A 634 14.22 24.66 5.93
N GLN A 635 14.34 23.98 7.07
CA GLN A 635 15.44 24.20 8.03
C GLN A 635 16.82 23.93 7.43
N ARG A 636 16.98 22.87 6.63
CA ARG A 636 18.26 22.56 5.96
C ARG A 636 18.63 23.54 4.86
N TYR A 637 17.64 24.10 4.16
CA TYR A 637 17.89 25.18 3.20
C TYR A 637 18.52 26.40 3.90
N SER A 638 17.99 26.80 5.06
CA SER A 638 18.54 27.91 5.86
C SER A 638 19.99 27.67 6.33
N LEU A 639 20.40 26.40 6.50
CA LEU A 639 21.75 26.04 6.93
C LEU A 639 22.75 25.98 5.75
N SER A 640 22.33 25.49 4.58
CA SER A 640 23.23 25.27 3.43
C SER A 640 23.82 26.57 2.84
N GLY A 641 23.13 27.72 3.01
CA GLY A 641 23.64 29.04 2.60
C GLY A 641 24.81 29.58 3.44
N THR A 642 25.15 28.95 4.56
CA THR A 642 26.33 29.34 5.37
C THR A 642 27.63 28.80 4.80
N ILE A 643 27.61 27.64 4.16
CA ILE A 643 28.82 26.96 3.68
C ILE A 643 29.36 27.65 2.42
N SER A 644 28.48 28.12 1.53
CA SER A 644 28.86 28.84 0.30
C SER A 644 29.39 30.27 0.54
N ASN A 645 29.12 30.87 1.70
CA ASN A 645 29.64 32.21 2.06
C ASN A 645 30.95 32.15 2.88
N SER A 646 31.49 30.95 3.12
CA SER A 646 32.68 30.73 3.96
C SER A 646 33.88 30.15 3.21
N LEU A 647 33.82 30.07 1.89
CA LEU A 647 34.91 29.63 1.02
C LEU A 647 35.38 30.75 0.08
#